data_AF-A0A8S9HTB7-F1
#
_entry.id   AF-A0A8S9HTB7-F1
#
_cell.length_a   1.000
_cell.length_b   1.000
_cell.length_c   1.000
_cell.angle_alpha   90.00
_cell.angle_beta   90.00
_cell.angle_gamma   90.00
#
_symmetry.space_group_name_H-M   'P 1'
#
loop_
_entity.id
_entity.type
_entity.pdbx_description
1 polymer ?
#
loop_
_entity_poly.entity_id
_entity_poly.type
_entity_poly.pdbx_seq_one_letter_code
_entity_poly.pdbx_strand_id
1 'polypeptide(L)'
;MIERIVTNVLQELNWCTPSKDFKDLVGLEAHVSNLNSMLYMDSNEVKMIGIWGPAGIGKTTIARALYNQLSSSGDDFQLNLFMENVKGIHRRNELHGYSLKLHLQERFLSEIFNQRTKISHLGVAQERLKNQKALIILDDVDGLEQLNALVDQAEWFGYGTIIVVTTEDRQLLKAHGINHVYEVGYPSQGEAFKILCRYAFGKNSAPKGFYDLATEVTKLAGDLPLGLSVLVCYDGLDEKDKALFLHVACLFNGEKVDRVKQLLAKSALDAEYGLRVLVDRSLIHIYADGCIVMHFLLQQIGKEIIRGQCINDPGKRQFLVDAQEISDVLVDETGTKNVLGISLDMSELDDEVYISEKAFKKMTNLQFLRLYNHFPDEAVKLHLPHGLDYLPRKLRLLHWDSYPIKCMPSKFRPEYLVELTLRDSKLEKLWEGAQPLTGLRHMDLSSSKNIKDIPNLSGAMNLEKLYLRFCENLVTVSSSSLQNLNKLKVLDMSCCTKLKALPTNINLESLSVLNLRGCSKLKRFPCISTQVQFMSLGETAIEKALPTNINLESLSVLNLRGCSKLKRFPCISTQVQFMSLGETAIEKVPSLIRLCSRLVSLEMAGCKNLKTLPPVPASIEILDLSKKRVEASEAQMISKIVKDVSNELPSTDFDRLVGVEAHVAKLISMIRLECDAVKMVGIWGPAGIGKTTIAKALYNQVSSNFQLKFYKEIFKGKYEVHNLERYDLQNRLKKELLSGVLDHRDMKIPDLGEAEERLKHQRVLLILDDVFLHDLKGLRDVIQGLRYGSKVIVTSEDIDTLRECGIHQNQTYRVAFPSSEEVLQIISYSAFGQRFPPRSYLEHADEVAKLVSPFPLGLRVIGSSLRGKSKDEWITALAKLKTCHGDKDVETAIRFAYEGLSDKQKTLLYLLTDSISSGENVNNAIFSLSQSDWDAEKGIQTLADIAFITISGEGRILMHYL
;
A
#
# COMPACT_ATOMS: atom_id res chain seq x y z
N MET A 1 -26.27 41.14 -52.92
CA MET A 1 -26.27 39.71 -53.32
C MET A 1 -24.86 39.13 -53.27
N ILE A 2 -23.88 39.74 -53.95
CA ILE A 2 -22.46 39.32 -53.88
C ILE A 2 -21.90 39.45 -52.46
N GLU A 3 -22.14 40.54 -51.74
CA GLU A 3 -21.74 40.65 -50.32
C GLU A 3 -22.33 39.53 -49.46
N ARG A 4 -23.59 39.15 -49.68
CA ARG A 4 -24.25 38.08 -48.91
C ARG A 4 -23.68 36.68 -49.24
N ILE A 5 -23.26 36.47 -50.50
CA ILE A 5 -22.56 35.25 -50.92
C ILE A 5 -21.14 35.25 -50.34
N VAL A 6 -20.44 36.39 -50.35
CA VAL A 6 -19.10 36.56 -49.80
C VAL A 6 -19.10 36.37 -48.29
N THR A 7 -20.10 36.89 -47.56
CA THR A 7 -20.26 36.68 -46.12
C THR A 7 -20.59 35.22 -45.79
N ASN A 8 -21.47 34.57 -46.56
CA ASN A 8 -21.75 33.14 -46.36
C ASN A 8 -20.51 32.27 -46.67
N VAL A 9 -19.76 32.57 -47.73
CA VAL A 9 -18.52 31.84 -48.08
C VAL A 9 -17.40 32.13 -47.07
N LEU A 10 -17.30 33.35 -46.53
CA LEU A 10 -16.37 33.70 -45.45
C LEU A 10 -16.76 33.04 -44.12
N GLN A 11 -18.05 32.90 -43.83
CA GLN A 11 -18.54 32.15 -42.66
C GLN A 11 -18.25 30.65 -42.80
N GLU A 12 -18.48 30.07 -43.97
CA GLU A 12 -18.11 28.68 -44.28
C GLU A 12 -16.59 28.43 -44.23
N LEU A 13 -15.77 29.40 -44.68
CA LEU A 13 -14.30 29.31 -44.64
C LEU A 13 -13.72 29.52 -43.23
N ASN A 14 -14.32 30.39 -42.41
CA ASN A 14 -13.91 30.61 -41.02
C ASN A 14 -14.28 29.42 -40.10
N TRP A 15 -15.25 28.59 -40.49
CA TRP A 15 -15.59 27.35 -39.77
C TRP A 15 -14.60 26.20 -39.99
N CYS A 16 -13.65 26.31 -40.93
CA CYS A 16 -12.72 25.24 -41.28
C CYS A 16 -11.34 25.32 -40.60
N THR A 17 -11.13 26.21 -39.63
CA THR A 17 -9.87 26.27 -38.86
C THR A 17 -10.02 25.72 -37.45
N PRO A 18 -9.88 24.39 -37.24
CA PRO A 18 -9.76 23.85 -35.90
C PRO A 18 -8.48 24.36 -35.22
N SER A 19 -8.47 24.40 -33.87
CA SER A 19 -7.28 24.70 -33.08
C SER A 19 -6.07 23.89 -33.58
N LYS A 20 -4.86 24.46 -33.47
CA LYS A 20 -3.61 23.74 -33.78
C LYS A 20 -3.49 22.42 -33.00
N ASP A 21 -4.17 22.31 -31.86
CA ASP A 21 -4.16 21.15 -30.98
C ASP A 21 -4.76 19.88 -31.63
N PHE A 22 -5.60 20.03 -32.65
CA PHE A 22 -6.29 18.91 -33.30
C PHE A 22 -5.75 18.58 -34.71
N LYS A 23 -4.71 19.28 -35.19
CA LYS A 23 -4.09 19.05 -36.52
C LYS A 23 -3.52 17.64 -36.71
N ASP A 24 -3.31 16.92 -35.61
CA ASP A 24 -2.67 15.61 -35.61
C ASP A 24 -3.67 14.45 -35.55
N LEU A 25 -4.97 14.76 -35.40
CA LEU A 25 -6.04 13.76 -35.33
C LEU A 25 -6.61 13.49 -36.72
N VAL A 26 -6.90 12.23 -37.00
CA VAL A 26 -7.32 11.76 -38.32
C VAL A 26 -8.82 11.54 -38.34
N GLY A 27 -9.52 12.05 -39.37
CA GLY A 27 -10.96 11.80 -39.60
C GLY A 27 -11.91 12.70 -38.80
N LEU A 28 -11.36 13.60 -37.99
CA LEU A 28 -12.13 14.47 -37.09
C LEU A 28 -13.01 15.48 -37.85
N GLU A 29 -12.54 15.99 -39.00
CA GLU A 29 -13.27 16.99 -39.78
C GLU A 29 -14.61 16.44 -40.31
N ALA A 30 -14.64 15.17 -40.69
CA ALA A 30 -15.86 14.52 -41.18
C ALA A 30 -16.90 14.39 -40.06
N HIS A 31 -16.48 14.02 -38.85
CA HIS A 31 -17.38 13.93 -37.70
C HIS A 31 -17.97 15.31 -37.33
N VAL A 32 -17.13 16.34 -37.31
CA VAL A 32 -17.57 17.71 -36.96
C VAL A 32 -18.46 18.31 -38.05
N SER A 33 -18.15 18.09 -39.33
CA SER A 33 -19.01 18.54 -40.44
C SER A 33 -20.41 17.91 -40.38
N ASN A 34 -20.51 16.63 -40.04
CA ASN A 34 -21.79 15.95 -39.88
C ASN A 34 -22.58 16.53 -38.71
N LEU A 35 -21.92 16.78 -37.57
CA LEU A 35 -22.55 17.42 -36.41
C LEU A 35 -23.03 18.84 -36.73
N ASN A 36 -22.24 19.62 -37.49
CA ASN A 36 -22.65 20.95 -37.95
C ASN A 36 -23.89 20.91 -38.84
N SER A 37 -24.02 19.91 -39.72
CA SER A 37 -25.23 19.75 -40.53
C SER A 37 -26.49 19.51 -39.69
N MET A 38 -26.35 18.81 -38.54
CA MET A 38 -27.45 18.60 -37.59
C MET A 38 -27.82 19.88 -36.83
N LEU A 39 -26.91 20.85 -36.74
CA LEU A 39 -27.15 22.14 -36.10
C LEU A 39 -27.91 23.14 -36.99
N TYR A 40 -28.04 22.92 -38.31
CA TYR A 40 -28.52 23.94 -39.28
C TYR A 40 -30.01 23.93 -39.67
N MET A 41 -30.89 23.17 -38.99
CA MET A 41 -32.34 23.17 -39.25
C MET A 41 -33.05 24.34 -38.53
N ASP A 42 -34.14 24.88 -39.10
CA ASP A 42 -34.82 26.18 -38.85
C ASP A 42 -34.80 26.86 -37.45
N SER A 43 -34.96 28.18 -37.52
CA SER A 43 -34.52 29.23 -36.60
C SER A 43 -35.17 29.31 -35.21
N ASN A 44 -34.34 29.73 -34.26
CA ASN A 44 -34.61 30.21 -32.89
C ASN A 44 -34.86 29.19 -31.79
N GLU A 45 -35.05 27.90 -32.03
CA GLU A 45 -35.29 26.93 -30.93
C GLU A 45 -34.02 26.45 -30.19
N VAL A 46 -34.20 25.90 -28.99
CA VAL A 46 -33.14 25.25 -28.21
C VAL A 46 -32.90 23.86 -28.78
N LYS A 47 -31.65 23.55 -29.13
CA LYS A 47 -31.26 22.28 -29.78
C LYS A 47 -30.54 21.38 -28.80
N MET A 48 -31.01 20.14 -28.68
CA MET A 48 -30.35 19.08 -27.92
C MET A 48 -29.88 17.97 -28.88
N ILE A 49 -28.58 17.67 -28.87
CA ILE A 49 -27.95 16.64 -29.71
C ILE A 49 -27.22 15.63 -28.81
N GLY A 50 -27.42 14.34 -29.06
CA GLY A 50 -26.66 13.27 -28.40
C GLY A 50 -25.54 12.71 -29.28
N ILE A 51 -24.33 12.51 -28.76
CA ILE A 51 -23.21 11.82 -29.39
C ILE A 51 -23.04 10.46 -28.70
N TRP A 52 -23.09 9.36 -29.45
CA TRP A 52 -23.08 8.01 -28.89
C TRP A 52 -22.02 7.09 -29.53
N GLY A 53 -21.37 6.23 -28.74
CA GLY A 53 -20.38 5.25 -29.22
C GLY A 53 -19.59 4.52 -28.11
N PRO A 54 -18.80 3.47 -28.44
CA PRO A 54 -18.06 2.65 -27.47
C PRO A 54 -16.89 3.38 -26.76
N ALA A 55 -16.36 2.80 -25.69
CA ALA A 55 -15.24 3.36 -24.94
C ALA A 55 -13.96 3.43 -25.79
N GLY A 56 -13.21 4.54 -25.71
CA GLY A 56 -11.97 4.72 -26.45
C GLY A 56 -12.12 5.07 -27.95
N ILE A 57 -13.36 5.23 -28.46
CA ILE A 57 -13.62 5.55 -29.88
C ILE A 57 -13.37 7.03 -30.26
N GLY A 58 -13.28 7.93 -29.28
CA GLY A 58 -13.04 9.36 -29.51
C GLY A 58 -14.23 10.31 -29.36
N LYS A 59 -15.32 9.91 -28.67
CA LYS A 59 -16.50 10.76 -28.38
C LYS A 59 -16.12 12.12 -27.77
N THR A 60 -15.37 12.12 -26.67
CA THR A 60 -14.87 13.33 -25.99
C THR A 60 -14.04 14.19 -26.93
N THR A 61 -13.20 13.58 -27.77
CA THR A 61 -12.37 14.27 -28.75
C THR A 61 -13.21 14.98 -29.80
N ILE A 62 -14.26 14.34 -30.32
CA ILE A 62 -15.21 14.92 -31.28
C ILE A 62 -16.00 16.08 -30.63
N ALA A 63 -16.52 15.87 -29.43
CA ALA A 63 -17.28 16.91 -28.71
C ALA A 63 -16.41 18.14 -28.41
N ARG A 64 -15.15 17.93 -28.00
CA ARG A 64 -14.20 19.02 -27.72
C ARG A 64 -13.81 19.79 -28.98
N ALA A 65 -13.68 19.10 -30.11
CA ALA A 65 -13.45 19.74 -31.40
C ALA A 65 -14.64 20.61 -31.82
N LEU A 66 -15.86 20.10 -31.67
CA LEU A 66 -17.10 20.84 -31.95
C LEU A 66 -17.23 22.08 -31.04
N TYR A 67 -16.97 21.93 -29.74
CA TYR A 67 -17.01 23.05 -28.78
C TYR A 67 -16.07 24.17 -29.16
N ASN A 68 -14.81 23.83 -29.46
CA ASN A 68 -13.80 24.83 -29.83
C ASN A 68 -14.16 25.53 -31.14
N GLN A 69 -14.78 24.84 -32.08
CA GLN A 69 -15.24 25.44 -33.32
C GLN A 69 -16.42 26.40 -33.10
N LEU A 70 -17.45 26.00 -32.34
CA LEU A 70 -18.66 26.80 -32.13
C LEU A 70 -18.46 27.96 -31.14
N SER A 71 -17.58 27.80 -30.16
CA SER A 71 -17.21 28.92 -29.26
C SER A 71 -16.37 29.99 -29.97
N SER A 72 -15.66 29.61 -31.04
CA SER A 72 -14.80 30.52 -31.81
C SER A 72 -15.49 31.14 -33.03
N SER A 73 -16.65 30.63 -33.46
CA SER A 73 -17.28 31.00 -34.74
C SER A 73 -17.97 32.37 -34.77
N GLY A 74 -17.91 33.15 -33.69
CA GLY A 74 -18.54 34.48 -33.61
C GLY A 74 -20.07 34.44 -33.50
N ASP A 75 -20.67 33.27 -33.30
CA ASP A 75 -22.05 33.16 -32.85
C ASP A 75 -22.13 33.71 -31.42
N ASP A 76 -23.05 34.65 -31.20
CA ASP A 76 -23.16 35.45 -29.97
C ASP A 76 -23.73 34.64 -28.79
N PHE A 77 -23.10 33.50 -28.44
CA PHE A 77 -23.40 32.73 -27.24
C PHE A 77 -22.93 33.53 -26.02
N GLN A 78 -23.86 33.85 -25.14
CA GLN A 78 -23.60 34.59 -23.91
C GLN A 78 -22.88 33.72 -22.89
N LEU A 79 -23.11 32.41 -22.94
CA LEU A 79 -22.57 31.42 -22.02
C LEU A 79 -22.02 30.21 -22.77
N ASN A 80 -20.84 29.74 -22.40
CA ASN A 80 -20.21 28.55 -22.98
C ASN A 80 -19.77 27.61 -21.86
N LEU A 81 -20.14 26.35 -21.94
CA LEU A 81 -19.80 25.32 -20.95
C LEU A 81 -19.40 24.02 -21.64
N PHE A 82 -18.24 23.50 -21.26
CA PHE A 82 -17.86 22.11 -21.52
C PHE A 82 -17.69 21.40 -20.17
N MET A 83 -18.67 20.58 -19.81
CA MET A 83 -18.68 19.83 -18.56
C MET A 83 -18.14 18.42 -18.80
N GLU A 84 -16.90 18.17 -18.37
CA GLU A 84 -16.21 16.88 -18.53
C GLU A 84 -16.68 15.85 -17.49
N ASN A 85 -16.79 14.58 -17.92
CA ASN A 85 -17.05 13.39 -17.09
C ASN A 85 -18.26 13.51 -16.16
N VAL A 86 -19.46 13.58 -16.74
CA VAL A 86 -20.73 13.60 -15.97
C VAL A 86 -21.05 12.21 -15.37
N LYS A 87 -20.50 11.14 -15.95
CA LYS A 87 -20.59 9.73 -15.54
C LYS A 87 -19.82 9.51 -14.25
N GLY A 88 -20.47 8.85 -13.29
CA GLY A 88 -19.89 8.52 -11.99
C GLY A 88 -20.45 9.29 -10.80
N ILE A 89 -21.23 10.36 -11.01
CA ILE A 89 -21.83 11.14 -9.90
C ILE A 89 -22.96 10.32 -9.23
N HIS A 90 -23.58 9.37 -9.95
CA HIS A 90 -24.55 8.43 -9.39
C HIS A 90 -23.93 7.31 -8.53
N ARG A 91 -22.65 6.99 -8.73
CA ARG A 91 -22.01 5.82 -8.07
C ARG A 91 -21.15 6.20 -6.85
N ARG A 92 -20.98 7.50 -6.59
CA ARG A 92 -20.07 8.04 -5.56
C ARG A 92 -20.78 8.56 -4.29
N ASN A 93 -22.11 8.65 -4.26
CA ASN A 93 -22.86 9.22 -3.13
C ASN A 93 -24.15 8.44 -2.82
N GLU A 94 -24.50 8.26 -1.53
CA GLU A 94 -25.85 7.93 -1.05
C GLU A 94 -26.85 9.11 -1.28
N LEU A 95 -26.69 9.91 -2.33
CA LEU A 95 -27.63 10.97 -2.69
C LEU A 95 -28.65 10.39 -3.67
N HIS A 96 -29.85 10.09 -3.17
CA HIS A 96 -30.98 9.65 -3.98
C HIS A 96 -31.95 10.81 -4.26
N GLY A 97 -32.35 10.94 -5.53
CA GLY A 97 -33.40 11.86 -5.94
C GLY A 97 -33.00 13.34 -5.86
N TYR A 98 -33.64 14.10 -4.97
CA TYR A 98 -33.63 15.56 -5.01
C TYR A 98 -32.26 16.19 -4.72
N SER A 99 -31.49 15.61 -3.80
CA SER A 99 -30.22 16.17 -3.35
C SER A 99 -29.09 16.03 -4.38
N LEU A 100 -29.08 14.92 -5.14
CA LEU A 100 -28.19 14.75 -6.27
C LEU A 100 -28.48 15.76 -7.38
N LYS A 101 -29.76 15.92 -7.74
CA LYS A 101 -30.16 16.90 -8.76
C LYS A 101 -29.72 18.30 -8.36
N LEU A 102 -29.77 18.62 -7.06
CA LEU A 102 -29.43 19.94 -6.54
C LEU A 102 -27.93 20.18 -6.64
N HIS A 103 -27.13 19.19 -6.25
CA HIS A 103 -25.68 19.26 -6.38
C HIS A 103 -25.20 19.36 -7.84
N LEU A 104 -25.80 18.58 -8.74
CA LEU A 104 -25.51 18.66 -10.18
C LEU A 104 -25.83 20.05 -10.74
N GLN A 105 -26.97 20.62 -10.36
CA GLN A 105 -27.38 21.95 -10.81
C GLN A 105 -26.51 23.07 -10.19
N GLU A 106 -26.01 22.92 -8.96
CA GLU A 106 -25.04 23.84 -8.35
C GLU A 106 -23.71 23.86 -9.11
N ARG A 107 -23.20 22.67 -9.46
CA ARG A 107 -21.98 22.54 -10.27
C ARG A 107 -22.18 23.15 -11.64
N PHE A 108 -23.28 22.80 -12.31
CA PHE A 108 -23.65 23.34 -13.62
C PHE A 108 -23.73 24.85 -13.66
N LEU A 109 -24.44 25.46 -12.70
CA LEU A 109 -24.54 26.91 -12.61
C LEU A 109 -23.22 27.58 -12.22
N SER A 110 -22.41 26.91 -11.40
CA SER A 110 -21.12 27.45 -10.99
C SER A 110 -20.11 27.47 -12.15
N GLU A 111 -20.11 26.44 -12.99
CA GLU A 111 -19.25 26.35 -14.17
C GLU A 111 -19.74 27.26 -15.30
N ILE A 112 -21.04 27.31 -15.59
CA ILE A 112 -21.57 28.13 -16.71
C ILE A 112 -21.45 29.64 -16.44
N PHE A 113 -21.56 30.07 -15.18
CA PHE A 113 -21.43 31.49 -14.78
C PHE A 113 -20.06 31.85 -14.20
N ASN A 114 -19.12 30.89 -14.12
CA ASN A 114 -17.79 31.05 -13.50
C ASN A 114 -17.82 31.65 -12.08
N GLN A 115 -18.81 31.29 -11.26
CA GLN A 115 -18.98 31.82 -9.89
C GLN A 115 -19.54 30.76 -8.95
N ARG A 116 -19.01 30.66 -7.72
CA ARG A 116 -19.54 29.72 -6.71
C ARG A 116 -21.00 30.04 -6.39
N THR A 117 -21.90 29.16 -6.84
CA THR A 117 -23.33 29.33 -6.68
C THR A 117 -23.89 28.23 -5.80
N LYS A 118 -24.40 28.59 -4.62
CA LYS A 118 -25.28 27.72 -3.84
C LYS A 118 -26.71 27.96 -4.28
N ILE A 119 -27.47 26.90 -4.53
CA ILE A 119 -28.88 27.00 -4.90
C ILE A 119 -29.74 26.46 -3.76
N SER A 120 -30.90 27.08 -3.55
CA SER A 120 -31.85 26.63 -2.53
C SER A 120 -32.83 25.58 -3.04
N HIS A 121 -32.99 25.45 -4.37
CA HIS A 121 -33.96 24.57 -5.01
C HIS A 121 -33.62 24.35 -6.51
N LEU A 122 -34.24 23.33 -7.13
CA LEU A 122 -33.98 22.89 -8.52
C LEU A 122 -34.55 23.78 -9.64
N GLY A 123 -35.25 24.86 -9.30
CA GLY A 123 -35.79 25.82 -10.28
C GLY A 123 -34.79 26.91 -10.68
N VAL A 124 -33.68 27.04 -9.94
CA VAL A 124 -32.74 28.15 -10.09
C VAL A 124 -32.04 28.14 -11.45
N ALA A 125 -31.77 26.97 -12.03
CA ALA A 125 -31.19 26.92 -13.37
C ALA A 125 -32.14 27.47 -14.43
N GLN A 126 -33.41 27.07 -14.39
CA GLN A 126 -34.44 27.62 -15.28
C GLN A 126 -34.54 29.13 -15.13
N GLU A 127 -34.64 29.65 -13.91
CA GLU A 127 -34.77 31.09 -13.66
C GLU A 127 -33.61 31.91 -14.25
N ARG A 128 -32.38 31.37 -14.16
CA ARG A 128 -31.17 32.08 -14.60
C ARG A 128 -30.86 31.91 -16.08
N LEU A 129 -31.26 30.80 -16.69
CA LEU A 129 -30.88 30.44 -18.06
C LEU A 129 -31.99 30.69 -19.09
N LYS A 130 -33.24 30.90 -18.67
CA LYS A 130 -34.41 31.05 -19.55
C LYS A 130 -34.30 32.13 -20.62
N ASN A 131 -33.45 33.14 -20.40
CA ASN A 131 -33.22 34.25 -21.35
C ASN A 131 -31.77 34.30 -21.85
N GLN A 132 -30.95 33.29 -21.56
CA GLN A 132 -29.54 33.25 -21.92
C GLN A 132 -29.35 32.32 -23.13
N LYS A 133 -28.65 32.79 -24.15
CA LYS A 133 -28.23 31.95 -25.28
C LYS A 133 -26.92 31.24 -24.90
N ALA A 134 -26.93 29.92 -24.80
CA ALA A 134 -25.79 29.14 -24.32
C ALA A 134 -25.29 28.06 -25.31
N LEU A 135 -24.02 27.69 -25.20
CA LEU A 135 -23.46 26.47 -25.77
C LEU A 135 -23.03 25.56 -24.61
N ILE A 136 -23.65 24.40 -24.49
CA ILE A 136 -23.43 23.47 -23.37
C ILE A 136 -23.03 22.11 -23.92
N ILE A 137 -21.91 21.56 -23.46
CA ILE A 137 -21.52 20.17 -23.72
C ILE A 137 -21.46 19.40 -22.40
N LEU A 138 -22.17 18.29 -22.32
CA LEU A 138 -22.15 17.34 -21.21
C LEU A 138 -21.44 16.06 -21.67
N ASP A 139 -20.21 15.85 -21.24
CA ASP A 139 -19.38 14.71 -21.68
C ASP A 139 -19.54 13.50 -20.76
N ASP A 140 -19.66 12.31 -21.37
CA ASP A 140 -19.88 11.01 -20.76
C ASP A 140 -21.03 11.02 -19.74
N VAL A 141 -22.30 11.10 -20.15
CA VAL A 141 -23.47 11.00 -19.25
C VAL A 141 -23.95 9.55 -19.13
N ASP A 142 -24.20 9.04 -17.91
CA ASP A 142 -24.59 7.63 -17.67
C ASP A 142 -25.90 7.41 -16.89
N GLY A 143 -26.57 8.48 -16.45
CA GLY A 143 -27.87 8.40 -15.79
C GLY A 143 -28.91 9.40 -16.32
N LEU A 144 -30.18 8.96 -16.45
CA LEU A 144 -31.28 9.84 -16.85
C LEU A 144 -31.53 10.98 -15.84
N GLU A 145 -31.34 10.71 -14.54
CA GLU A 145 -31.47 11.74 -13.50
C GLU A 145 -30.43 12.85 -13.63
N GLN A 146 -29.25 12.55 -14.19
CA GLN A 146 -28.21 13.56 -14.43
C GLN A 146 -28.65 14.52 -15.54
N LEU A 147 -29.17 13.98 -16.65
CA LEU A 147 -29.72 14.83 -17.70
C LEU A 147 -30.89 15.68 -17.20
N ASN A 148 -31.84 15.07 -16.48
CA ASN A 148 -32.98 15.81 -15.90
C ASN A 148 -32.56 16.85 -14.84
N ALA A 149 -31.37 16.75 -14.26
CA ALA A 149 -30.86 17.75 -13.32
C ALA A 149 -30.24 18.96 -14.02
N LEU A 150 -29.53 18.69 -15.12
CA LEU A 150 -28.70 19.65 -15.83
C LEU A 150 -29.47 20.36 -16.95
N VAL A 151 -30.25 19.59 -17.71
CA VAL A 151 -30.85 19.99 -18.99
C VAL A 151 -32.25 19.38 -19.19
N ASP A 152 -33.11 19.44 -18.16
CA ASP A 152 -34.43 18.77 -18.14
C ASP A 152 -35.34 19.12 -19.33
N GLN A 153 -35.59 20.42 -19.54
CA GLN A 153 -36.51 20.91 -20.57
C GLN A 153 -35.89 22.04 -21.37
N ALA A 154 -36.22 22.10 -22.67
CA ALA A 154 -35.77 23.16 -23.57
C ALA A 154 -36.15 24.57 -23.08
N GLU A 155 -37.27 24.71 -22.36
CA GLU A 155 -37.77 25.96 -21.78
C GLU A 155 -36.88 26.55 -20.69
N TRP A 156 -35.87 25.80 -20.21
CA TRP A 156 -34.87 26.31 -19.28
C TRP A 156 -33.89 27.27 -19.92
N PHE A 157 -33.82 27.31 -21.24
CA PHE A 157 -32.78 28.02 -21.96
C PHE A 157 -33.36 29.05 -22.92
N GLY A 158 -32.59 30.12 -23.14
CA GLY A 158 -32.93 31.14 -24.13
C GLY A 158 -32.84 30.60 -25.55
N TYR A 159 -33.62 31.22 -26.44
CA TYR A 159 -33.67 30.90 -27.86
C TYR A 159 -32.27 30.86 -28.49
N GLY A 160 -32.03 29.83 -29.31
CA GLY A 160 -30.74 29.59 -29.97
C GLY A 160 -29.67 28.91 -29.11
N THR A 161 -30.02 28.38 -27.93
CA THR A 161 -29.11 27.55 -27.11
C THR A 161 -28.86 26.18 -27.74
N ILE A 162 -27.61 25.72 -27.70
CA ILE A 162 -27.20 24.40 -28.19
C ILE A 162 -26.66 23.57 -27.02
N ILE A 163 -27.18 22.36 -26.89
CA ILE A 163 -26.82 21.38 -25.85
C ILE A 163 -26.35 20.11 -26.54
N VAL A 164 -25.16 19.64 -26.22
CA VAL A 164 -24.57 18.40 -26.74
C VAL A 164 -24.30 17.45 -25.58
N VAL A 165 -24.72 16.19 -25.70
CA VAL A 165 -24.55 15.17 -24.66
C VAL A 165 -23.74 14.01 -25.25
N THR A 166 -22.60 13.64 -24.69
CA THR A 166 -21.91 12.40 -25.09
C THR A 166 -22.24 11.25 -24.14
N THR A 167 -22.42 10.03 -24.65
CA THR A 167 -22.74 8.86 -23.82
C THR A 167 -22.36 7.54 -24.49
N GLU A 168 -22.26 6.48 -23.70
CA GLU A 168 -22.16 5.10 -24.17
C GLU A 168 -23.53 4.41 -24.26
N ASP A 169 -24.59 5.00 -23.68
CA ASP A 169 -25.94 4.44 -23.65
C ASP A 169 -26.92 5.24 -24.52
N ARG A 170 -27.29 4.65 -25.66
CA ARG A 170 -28.27 5.26 -26.58
C ARG A 170 -29.69 5.33 -26.00
N GLN A 171 -30.06 4.42 -25.09
CA GLN A 171 -31.40 4.40 -24.51
C GLN A 171 -31.62 5.58 -23.57
N LEU A 172 -30.56 6.03 -22.90
CA LEU A 172 -30.58 7.21 -22.04
C LEU A 172 -30.99 8.48 -22.81
N LEU A 173 -30.45 8.69 -24.01
CA LEU A 173 -30.81 9.83 -24.88
C LEU A 173 -32.29 9.79 -25.29
N LYS A 174 -32.78 8.60 -25.65
CA LYS A 174 -34.20 8.41 -26.03
C LYS A 174 -35.14 8.65 -24.86
N ALA A 175 -34.78 8.15 -23.67
CA ALA A 175 -35.60 8.30 -22.47
C ALA A 175 -35.76 9.77 -22.04
N HIS A 176 -34.77 10.62 -22.34
CA HIS A 176 -34.82 12.07 -22.13
C HIS A 176 -35.58 12.83 -23.25
N GLY A 177 -35.90 12.18 -24.38
CA GLY A 177 -36.53 12.84 -25.53
C GLY A 177 -35.55 13.57 -26.46
N ILE A 178 -34.25 13.25 -26.40
CA ILE A 178 -33.27 13.76 -27.36
C ILE A 178 -33.40 12.97 -28.66
N ASN A 179 -34.05 13.57 -29.65
CA ASN A 179 -34.37 12.91 -30.93
C ASN A 179 -33.22 13.00 -31.96
N HIS A 180 -32.32 13.98 -31.80
CA HIS A 180 -31.18 14.18 -32.70
C HIS A 180 -29.93 13.49 -32.12
N VAL A 181 -29.64 12.27 -32.59
CA VAL A 181 -28.51 11.47 -32.08
C VAL A 181 -27.51 11.19 -33.21
N TYR A 182 -26.25 11.53 -32.98
CA TYR A 182 -25.09 11.23 -33.81
C TYR A 182 -24.35 10.01 -33.27
N GLU A 183 -24.27 8.95 -34.08
CA GLU A 183 -23.52 7.74 -33.78
C GLU A 183 -22.08 7.86 -34.30
N VAL A 184 -21.10 7.68 -33.41
CA VAL A 184 -19.68 7.71 -33.77
C VAL A 184 -19.29 6.36 -34.36
N GLY A 185 -19.14 6.33 -35.68
CA GLY A 185 -18.64 5.17 -36.40
C GLY A 185 -17.14 4.92 -36.13
N TYR A 186 -16.72 3.67 -36.29
CA TYR A 186 -15.29 3.32 -36.27
C TYR A 186 -14.52 4.00 -37.39
N PRO A 187 -13.24 4.34 -37.18
CA PRO A 187 -12.39 4.85 -38.25
C PRO A 187 -12.32 3.81 -39.36
N SER A 188 -12.35 4.26 -40.61
CA SER A 188 -12.10 3.38 -41.74
C SER A 188 -10.71 2.78 -41.64
N GLN A 189 -10.48 1.63 -42.27
CA GLN A 189 -9.18 0.96 -42.25
C GLN A 189 -8.02 1.88 -42.72
N GLY A 190 -8.30 2.80 -43.65
CA GLY A 190 -7.34 3.82 -44.08
C GLY A 190 -7.07 4.90 -43.04
N GLU A 191 -8.04 5.23 -42.18
CA GLU A 191 -7.89 6.16 -41.07
C GLU A 191 -7.17 5.51 -39.88
N ALA A 192 -7.53 4.28 -39.52
CA ALA A 192 -6.83 3.49 -38.49
C ALA A 192 -5.35 3.31 -38.82
N PHE A 193 -5.03 3.04 -40.10
CA PHE A 193 -3.65 2.97 -40.58
C PHE A 193 -2.91 4.31 -40.44
N LYS A 194 -3.57 5.43 -40.76
CA LYS A 194 -3.00 6.78 -40.59
C LYS A 194 -2.78 7.10 -39.11
N ILE A 195 -3.69 6.69 -38.22
CA ILE A 195 -3.53 6.84 -36.77
C ILE A 195 -2.29 6.08 -36.30
N LEU A 196 -2.15 4.81 -36.68
CA LEU A 196 -0.94 4.02 -36.38
C LEU A 196 0.32 4.70 -36.92
N CYS A 197 0.31 5.16 -38.18
CA CYS A 197 1.46 5.80 -38.79
C CYS A 197 1.83 7.13 -38.12
N ARG A 198 0.83 7.89 -37.66
CA ARG A 198 1.04 9.12 -36.89
C ARG A 198 1.74 8.83 -35.57
N TYR A 199 1.32 7.80 -34.84
CA TYR A 199 1.99 7.39 -33.60
C TYR A 199 3.37 6.77 -33.83
N ALA A 200 3.50 5.87 -34.81
CA ALA A 200 4.74 5.13 -35.05
C ALA A 200 5.81 5.94 -35.79
N PHE A 201 5.42 6.88 -36.66
CA PHE A 201 6.33 7.56 -37.58
C PHE A 201 6.17 9.09 -37.61
N GLY A 202 5.23 9.66 -36.85
CA GLY A 202 4.93 11.10 -36.88
C GLY A 202 4.35 11.59 -38.22
N LYS A 203 3.88 10.68 -39.08
CA LYS A 203 3.43 10.98 -40.46
C LYS A 203 2.16 10.20 -40.80
N ASN A 204 1.38 10.68 -41.78
CA ASN A 204 0.17 9.99 -42.26
C ASN A 204 0.45 8.74 -43.13
N SER A 205 1.70 8.33 -43.29
CA SER A 205 2.08 7.17 -44.10
C SER A 205 3.30 6.46 -43.53
N ALA A 206 3.33 5.14 -43.71
CA ALA A 206 4.48 4.33 -43.37
C ALA A 206 5.65 4.60 -44.34
N PRO A 207 6.91 4.69 -43.86
CA PRO A 207 8.09 4.74 -44.71
C PRO A 207 8.20 3.52 -45.64
N LYS A 208 8.91 3.65 -46.78
CA LYS A 208 9.14 2.53 -47.71
C LYS A 208 9.69 1.30 -46.97
N GLY A 209 9.00 0.16 -47.10
CA GLY A 209 9.35 -1.11 -46.45
C GLY A 209 8.53 -1.44 -45.19
N PHE A 210 7.80 -0.47 -44.61
CA PHE A 210 6.98 -0.68 -43.40
C PHE A 210 5.48 -0.72 -43.69
N TYR A 211 5.08 -0.61 -44.95
CA TYR A 211 3.67 -0.54 -45.34
C TYR A 211 2.91 -1.83 -44.99
N ASP A 212 3.47 -2.98 -45.35
CA ASP A 212 2.84 -4.28 -45.11
C ASP A 212 2.74 -4.58 -43.60
N LEU A 213 3.81 -4.29 -42.86
CA LEU A 213 3.86 -4.46 -41.40
C LEU A 213 2.88 -3.53 -40.68
N ALA A 214 2.86 -2.24 -41.03
CA ALA A 214 1.90 -1.30 -40.45
C ALA A 214 0.45 -1.73 -40.76
N THR A 215 0.20 -2.26 -41.96
CA THR A 215 -1.12 -2.79 -42.34
C THR A 215 -1.52 -4.00 -41.50
N GLU A 216 -0.59 -4.90 -41.22
CA GLU A 216 -0.81 -6.09 -40.40
C GLU A 216 -1.04 -5.72 -38.93
N VAL A 217 -0.25 -4.79 -38.39
CA VAL A 217 -0.41 -4.26 -37.02
C VAL A 217 -1.74 -3.53 -36.86
N THR A 218 -2.16 -2.72 -37.83
CA THR A 218 -3.50 -2.09 -37.82
C THR A 218 -4.61 -3.14 -37.80
N LYS A 219 -4.48 -4.26 -38.51
CA LYS A 219 -5.47 -5.35 -38.48
C LYS A 219 -5.50 -6.07 -37.12
N LEU A 220 -4.35 -6.23 -36.46
CA LEU A 220 -4.23 -6.97 -35.19
C LEU A 220 -4.70 -6.16 -33.98
N ALA A 221 -4.41 -4.85 -33.95
CA ALA A 221 -4.78 -3.97 -32.84
C ALA A 221 -6.28 -3.58 -32.84
N GLY A 222 -7.01 -3.93 -33.90
CA GLY A 222 -8.39 -3.51 -34.13
C GLY A 222 -8.51 -2.01 -34.42
N ASP A 223 -9.75 -1.52 -34.51
CA ASP A 223 -10.03 -0.12 -34.89
C ASP A 223 -10.01 0.85 -33.68
N LEU A 224 -9.33 0.47 -32.58
CA LEU A 224 -9.31 1.23 -31.32
C LEU A 224 -8.00 2.04 -31.16
N PRO A 225 -8.04 3.38 -31.18
CA PRO A 225 -6.83 4.24 -31.22
C PRO A 225 -5.79 4.04 -30.09
N LEU A 226 -6.20 3.62 -28.89
CA LEU A 226 -5.31 3.46 -27.73
C LEU A 226 -4.44 2.18 -27.77
N GLY A 227 -4.92 1.10 -28.39
CA GLY A 227 -4.18 -0.16 -28.51
C GLY A 227 -2.96 -0.05 -29.43
N LEU A 228 -3.00 0.87 -30.39
CA LEU A 228 -1.96 1.06 -31.41
C LEU A 228 -0.66 1.70 -30.87
N SER A 229 -0.68 2.43 -29.75
CA SER A 229 0.50 3.15 -29.22
C SER A 229 1.44 2.27 -28.39
N VAL A 230 0.94 1.20 -27.76
CA VAL A 230 1.71 0.36 -26.82
C VAL A 230 2.56 -0.70 -27.54
N LEU A 231 2.09 -1.21 -28.68
CA LEU A 231 2.83 -2.20 -29.50
C LEU A 231 4.18 -1.65 -30.00
N VAL A 232 4.24 -0.35 -30.29
CA VAL A 232 5.44 0.34 -30.79
C VAL A 232 6.59 0.30 -29.76
N CYS A 233 6.31 0.35 -28.46
CA CYS A 233 7.34 0.29 -27.41
C CYS A 233 7.95 -1.10 -27.24
N TYR A 234 7.16 -2.16 -27.40
CA TYR A 234 7.64 -3.55 -27.33
C TYR A 234 8.51 -3.91 -28.54
N ASP A 235 8.11 -3.49 -29.74
CA ASP A 235 8.87 -3.78 -30.97
C ASP A 235 10.27 -3.14 -30.98
N GLY A 236 10.44 -2.02 -30.26
CA GLY A 236 11.71 -1.31 -30.11
C GLY A 236 12.73 -1.93 -29.14
N LEU A 237 12.38 -3.03 -28.46
CA LEU A 237 13.31 -3.78 -27.59
C LEU A 237 14.22 -4.72 -28.39
N ASP A 238 15.39 -5.06 -27.85
CA ASP A 238 16.21 -6.14 -28.40
C ASP A 238 15.60 -7.52 -28.09
N GLU A 239 16.03 -8.58 -28.78
CA GLU A 239 15.44 -9.92 -28.63
C GLU A 239 15.62 -10.52 -27.21
N LYS A 240 16.68 -10.14 -26.48
CA LYS A 240 16.90 -10.62 -25.11
C LYS A 240 15.99 -9.90 -24.13
N ASP A 241 15.80 -8.60 -24.31
CA ASP A 241 14.93 -7.75 -23.52
C ASP A 241 13.45 -8.07 -23.78
N LYS A 242 13.07 -8.36 -25.03
CA LYS A 242 11.73 -8.91 -25.37
C LYS A 242 11.49 -10.22 -24.64
N ALA A 243 12.45 -11.14 -24.68
CA ALA A 243 12.34 -12.40 -23.96
C ALA A 243 12.23 -12.17 -22.45
N LEU A 244 13.02 -11.27 -21.87
CA LEU A 244 12.95 -10.92 -20.45
C LEU A 244 11.60 -10.26 -20.08
N PHE A 245 11.07 -9.37 -20.93
CA PHE A 245 9.75 -8.77 -20.76
C PHE A 245 8.67 -9.85 -20.63
N LEU A 246 8.69 -10.86 -21.50
CA LEU A 246 7.76 -11.99 -21.45
C LEU A 246 7.93 -12.85 -20.19
N HIS A 247 9.17 -13.06 -19.73
CA HIS A 247 9.41 -13.75 -18.45
C HIS A 247 8.79 -12.99 -17.27
N VAL A 248 8.92 -11.65 -17.25
CA VAL A 248 8.31 -10.82 -16.21
C VAL A 248 6.79 -10.86 -16.31
N ALA A 249 6.22 -10.65 -17.49
CA ALA A 249 4.78 -10.64 -17.71
C ALA A 249 4.11 -11.96 -17.28
N CYS A 250 4.70 -13.09 -17.65
CA CYS A 250 4.12 -14.41 -17.44
C CYS A 250 4.45 -15.04 -16.09
N LEU A 251 5.65 -14.83 -15.53
CA LEU A 251 6.15 -15.61 -14.39
C LEU A 251 6.66 -14.80 -13.20
N PHE A 252 7.16 -13.57 -13.41
CA PHE A 252 7.93 -12.85 -12.40
C PHE A 252 7.38 -11.46 -12.00
N ASN A 253 6.16 -11.13 -12.40
CA ASN A 253 5.48 -9.94 -11.89
C ASN A 253 5.25 -10.09 -10.37
N GLY A 254 5.59 -9.08 -9.58
CA GLY A 254 5.54 -9.11 -8.11
C GLY A 254 6.73 -9.78 -7.43
N GLU A 255 7.73 -10.28 -8.18
CA GLU A 255 8.88 -11.00 -7.63
C GLU A 255 10.06 -10.08 -7.27
N LYS A 256 10.89 -10.51 -6.31
CA LYS A 256 12.11 -9.78 -5.95
C LYS A 256 13.18 -9.88 -7.04
N VAL A 257 13.80 -8.75 -7.37
CA VAL A 257 14.91 -8.65 -8.35
C VAL A 257 16.01 -9.67 -8.07
N ASP A 258 16.44 -9.82 -6.81
CA ASP A 258 17.48 -10.78 -6.45
C ASP A 258 17.07 -12.23 -6.73
N ARG A 259 15.79 -12.58 -6.51
CA ARG A 259 15.25 -13.91 -6.82
C ARG A 259 15.27 -14.14 -8.33
N VAL A 260 14.81 -13.16 -9.12
CA VAL A 260 14.79 -13.25 -10.59
C VAL A 260 16.20 -13.33 -11.16
N LYS A 261 17.15 -12.52 -10.66
CA LYS A 261 18.57 -12.59 -11.04
C LYS A 261 19.13 -13.99 -10.78
N GLN A 262 18.87 -14.60 -9.62
CA GLN A 262 19.31 -15.97 -9.33
C GLN A 262 18.66 -17.01 -10.24
N LEU A 263 17.35 -16.90 -10.46
CA LEU A 263 16.57 -17.75 -11.37
C LEU A 263 16.91 -17.55 -12.84
N LEU A 264 17.65 -16.49 -13.21
CA LEU A 264 18.10 -16.20 -14.57
C LEU A 264 19.63 -16.16 -14.74
N ALA A 265 20.43 -16.30 -13.68
CA ALA A 265 21.90 -16.13 -13.69
C ALA A 265 22.70 -16.96 -14.71
N LYS A 266 22.20 -18.13 -15.14
CA LYS A 266 22.83 -18.98 -16.16
C LYS A 266 22.08 -18.99 -17.50
N SER A 267 21.09 -18.11 -17.68
CA SER A 267 20.42 -17.93 -18.97
C SER A 267 21.16 -16.90 -19.82
N ALA A 268 20.83 -16.86 -21.11
CA ALA A 268 21.40 -15.88 -22.05
C ALA A 268 20.81 -14.46 -21.91
N LEU A 269 19.90 -14.25 -20.94
CA LEU A 269 19.03 -13.07 -20.87
C LEU A 269 19.63 -11.89 -20.07
N ASP A 270 20.80 -12.05 -19.45
CA ASP A 270 21.46 -11.03 -18.61
C ASP A 270 20.46 -10.18 -17.80
N ALA A 271 19.78 -10.85 -16.86
CA ALA A 271 18.64 -10.27 -16.14
C ALA A 271 18.99 -8.99 -15.36
N GLU A 272 20.27 -8.75 -15.03
CA GLU A 272 20.66 -7.50 -14.37
C GLU A 272 20.62 -6.31 -15.33
N TYR A 273 21.19 -6.47 -16.53
CA TYR A 273 21.15 -5.43 -17.54
C TYR A 273 19.74 -5.26 -18.11
N GLY A 274 19.07 -6.36 -18.48
CA GLY A 274 17.77 -6.30 -19.14
C GLY A 274 16.66 -5.72 -18.26
N LEU A 275 16.65 -6.02 -16.95
CA LEU A 275 15.65 -5.42 -16.03
C LEU A 275 15.82 -3.90 -15.95
N ARG A 276 17.07 -3.39 -16.04
CA ARG A 276 17.33 -1.95 -16.10
C ARG A 276 16.79 -1.34 -17.40
N VAL A 277 16.97 -1.99 -18.54
CA VAL A 277 16.43 -1.52 -19.82
C VAL A 277 14.90 -1.44 -19.80
N LEU A 278 14.23 -2.44 -19.23
CA LEU A 278 12.77 -2.43 -19.11
C LEU A 278 12.25 -1.31 -18.19
N VAL A 279 13.01 -0.95 -17.15
CA VAL A 279 12.72 0.23 -16.30
C VAL A 279 12.93 1.53 -17.07
N ASP A 280 14.04 1.66 -17.79
CA ASP A 280 14.36 2.87 -18.58
C ASP A 280 13.33 3.13 -19.69
N ARG A 281 12.67 2.07 -20.18
CA ARG A 281 11.59 2.12 -21.18
C ARG A 281 10.19 2.26 -20.57
N SER A 282 10.08 2.41 -19.25
CA SER A 282 8.83 2.49 -18.50
C SER A 282 7.88 1.30 -18.73
N LEU A 283 8.43 0.12 -19.02
CA LEU A 283 7.66 -1.12 -19.21
C LEU A 283 7.44 -1.87 -17.90
N ILE A 284 8.33 -1.67 -16.92
CA ILE A 284 8.24 -2.20 -15.55
C ILE A 284 8.74 -1.14 -14.55
N HIS A 285 8.33 -1.28 -13.29
CA HIS A 285 8.80 -0.49 -12.15
C HIS A 285 9.42 -1.41 -11.09
N ILE A 286 10.40 -0.94 -10.32
CA ILE A 286 11.01 -1.69 -9.20
C ILE A 286 10.87 -0.87 -7.91
N TYR A 287 10.19 -1.41 -6.90
CA TYR A 287 10.01 -0.75 -5.61
C TYR A 287 11.28 -0.75 -4.75
N ALA A 288 11.32 0.10 -3.72
CA ALA A 288 12.46 0.23 -2.80
C ALA A 288 12.80 -1.06 -2.05
N ASP A 289 11.84 -1.99 -1.89
CA ASP A 289 12.02 -3.31 -1.28
C ASP A 289 12.56 -4.38 -2.26
N GLY A 290 12.77 -3.97 -3.52
CA GLY A 290 13.29 -4.78 -4.61
C GLY A 290 12.24 -5.57 -5.40
N CYS A 291 10.94 -5.30 -5.25
CA CYS A 291 9.88 -6.01 -5.99
C CYS A 291 9.66 -5.41 -7.39
N ILE A 292 9.56 -6.27 -8.41
CA ILE A 292 9.27 -5.89 -9.80
C ILE A 292 7.76 -5.78 -10.00
N VAL A 293 7.29 -4.71 -10.65
CA VAL A 293 5.87 -4.50 -10.99
C VAL A 293 5.73 -4.15 -12.46
N MET A 294 4.84 -4.84 -13.15
CA MET A 294 4.41 -4.54 -14.51
C MET A 294 2.94 -4.12 -14.50
N HIS A 295 2.61 -3.02 -15.17
CA HIS A 295 1.24 -2.52 -15.27
C HIS A 295 0.32 -3.60 -15.87
N PHE A 296 -0.91 -3.72 -15.36
CA PHE A 296 -1.84 -4.78 -15.76
C PHE A 296 -2.04 -4.88 -17.28
N LEU A 297 -2.26 -3.76 -17.98
CA LEU A 297 -2.41 -3.77 -19.45
C LEU A 297 -1.16 -4.27 -20.18
N LEU A 298 0.04 -3.92 -19.69
CA LEU A 298 1.31 -4.41 -20.28
C LEU A 298 1.50 -5.90 -20.02
N GLN A 299 1.11 -6.36 -18.82
CA GLN A 299 1.09 -7.78 -18.50
C GLN A 299 0.14 -8.55 -19.41
N GLN A 300 -1.07 -8.02 -19.66
CA GLN A 300 -2.04 -8.63 -20.58
C GLN A 300 -1.49 -8.67 -22.00
N ILE A 301 -0.87 -7.60 -22.49
CA ILE A 301 -0.22 -7.59 -23.81
C ILE A 301 0.88 -8.66 -23.88
N GLY A 302 1.73 -8.78 -22.85
CA GLY A 302 2.73 -9.84 -22.79
C GLY A 302 2.13 -11.25 -22.86
N LYS A 303 1.01 -11.49 -22.16
CA LYS A 303 0.27 -12.76 -22.23
C LYS A 303 -0.36 -13.00 -23.60
N GLU A 304 -0.93 -11.97 -24.24
CA GLU A 304 -1.51 -12.06 -25.58
C GLU A 304 -0.44 -12.28 -26.66
N ILE A 305 0.75 -11.70 -26.53
CA ILE A 305 1.90 -11.99 -27.40
C ILE A 305 2.25 -13.49 -27.33
N ILE A 306 2.23 -14.09 -26.13
CA ILE A 306 2.43 -15.53 -25.97
C ILE A 306 1.30 -16.35 -26.59
N ARG A 307 0.03 -15.97 -26.36
CA ARG A 307 -1.14 -16.63 -26.99
C ARG A 307 -1.05 -16.59 -28.52
N GLY A 308 -0.60 -15.46 -29.08
CA GLY A 308 -0.39 -15.25 -30.51
C GLY A 308 0.71 -16.12 -31.16
N GLN A 309 1.64 -16.69 -30.38
CA GLN A 309 2.68 -17.59 -30.94
C GLN A 309 2.08 -18.85 -31.57
N CYS A 310 1.01 -19.39 -30.97
CA CYS A 310 0.30 -20.54 -31.52
C CYS A 310 -1.13 -20.57 -30.95
N ILE A 311 -2.10 -20.10 -31.73
CA ILE A 311 -3.48 -19.95 -31.30
C ILE A 311 -4.10 -21.32 -30.97
N ASN A 312 -3.93 -22.29 -31.88
CA ASN A 312 -4.65 -23.57 -31.83
C ASN A 312 -3.98 -24.65 -30.96
N ASP A 313 -2.73 -24.44 -30.52
CA ASP A 313 -1.95 -25.45 -29.80
C ASP A 313 -1.12 -24.78 -28.70
N PRO A 314 -1.70 -24.64 -27.49
CA PRO A 314 -1.02 -24.02 -26.36
C PRO A 314 0.32 -24.70 -26.05
N GLY A 315 0.42 -26.03 -26.20
CA GLY A 315 1.63 -26.81 -25.93
C GLY A 315 2.86 -26.46 -26.78
N LYS A 316 2.70 -25.65 -27.84
CA LYS A 316 3.79 -25.12 -28.67
C LYS A 316 4.29 -23.73 -28.26
N ARG A 317 3.61 -23.04 -27.34
CA ARG A 317 3.96 -21.70 -26.84
C ARG A 317 5.14 -21.75 -25.87
N GLN A 318 5.79 -20.61 -25.65
CA GLN A 318 6.93 -20.51 -24.72
C GLN A 318 6.49 -20.58 -23.24
N PHE A 319 5.38 -19.95 -22.89
CA PHE A 319 4.82 -19.95 -21.54
C PHE A 319 3.36 -20.39 -21.55
N LEU A 320 2.96 -21.10 -20.51
CA LEU A 320 1.57 -21.44 -20.24
C LEU A 320 1.17 -20.80 -18.92
N VAL A 321 0.12 -19.97 -18.94
CA VAL A 321 -0.35 -19.17 -17.78
C VAL A 321 -1.85 -19.21 -17.59
N ASP A 322 -2.59 -19.82 -18.51
CA ASP A 322 -4.04 -19.97 -18.44
C ASP A 322 -4.38 -21.32 -17.82
N ALA A 323 -5.19 -21.34 -16.76
CA ALA A 323 -5.37 -22.54 -15.95
C ALA A 323 -5.97 -23.71 -16.75
N GLN A 324 -6.98 -23.42 -17.58
CA GLN A 324 -7.65 -24.44 -18.37
C GLN A 324 -6.76 -24.96 -19.50
N GLU A 325 -6.09 -24.06 -20.23
CA GLU A 325 -5.15 -24.49 -21.28
C GLU A 325 -3.99 -25.32 -20.71
N ILE A 326 -3.49 -24.97 -19.52
CA ILE A 326 -2.44 -25.77 -18.85
C ILE A 326 -2.97 -27.16 -18.50
N SER A 327 -4.17 -27.24 -17.93
CA SER A 327 -4.83 -28.51 -17.60
C SER A 327 -4.90 -29.41 -18.83
N ASP A 328 -5.47 -28.91 -19.92
CA ASP A 328 -5.63 -29.65 -21.17
C ASP A 328 -4.27 -30.12 -21.73
N VAL A 329 -3.25 -29.24 -21.72
CA VAL A 329 -1.90 -29.57 -22.19
C VAL A 329 -1.24 -30.68 -21.37
N LEU A 330 -1.49 -30.71 -20.06
CA LEU A 330 -0.94 -31.72 -19.15
C LEU A 330 -1.69 -33.04 -19.22
N VAL A 331 -3.02 -33.01 -19.38
CA VAL A 331 -3.88 -34.20 -19.54
C VAL A 331 -3.62 -34.88 -20.88
N ASP A 332 -3.62 -34.12 -21.98
CA ASP A 332 -3.47 -34.64 -23.34
C ASP A 332 -2.02 -34.87 -23.77
N GLU A 333 -1.05 -34.56 -22.90
CA GLU A 333 0.39 -34.67 -23.15
C GLU A 333 0.86 -33.94 -24.43
N THR A 334 0.24 -32.79 -24.76
CA THR A 334 0.52 -32.02 -25.98
C THR A 334 1.73 -31.10 -25.85
N GLY A 335 2.21 -30.88 -24.62
CA GLY A 335 3.36 -30.03 -24.33
C GLY A 335 4.62 -30.40 -25.12
N THR A 336 5.29 -29.40 -25.69
CA THR A 336 6.45 -29.61 -26.55
C THR A 336 7.75 -29.06 -25.93
N LYS A 337 8.88 -29.26 -26.63
CA LYS A 337 10.18 -28.68 -26.26
C LYS A 337 10.22 -27.15 -26.30
N ASN A 338 9.19 -26.48 -26.79
CA ASN A 338 9.13 -25.02 -26.83
C ASN A 338 8.73 -24.42 -25.47
N VAL A 339 8.01 -25.18 -24.65
CA VAL A 339 7.55 -24.72 -23.33
C VAL A 339 8.76 -24.54 -22.41
N LEU A 340 8.98 -23.29 -21.99
CA LEU A 340 10.02 -22.88 -21.06
C LEU A 340 9.49 -22.71 -19.64
N GLY A 341 8.23 -22.31 -19.48
CA GLY A 341 7.62 -22.16 -18.17
C GLY A 341 6.12 -22.42 -18.13
N ILE A 342 5.67 -22.95 -17.00
CA ILE A 342 4.26 -23.20 -16.68
C ILE A 342 3.98 -22.55 -15.33
N SER A 343 2.93 -21.74 -15.27
CA SER A 343 2.41 -21.16 -14.04
C SER A 343 0.91 -21.39 -13.94
N LEU A 344 0.53 -22.39 -13.16
CA LEU A 344 -0.84 -22.77 -12.88
C LEU A 344 -1.19 -22.35 -11.46
N ASP A 345 -2.18 -21.47 -11.35
CA ASP A 345 -2.92 -21.34 -10.11
C ASP A 345 -3.98 -22.45 -10.08
N MET A 346 -3.75 -23.46 -9.25
CA MET A 346 -4.63 -24.62 -9.15
C MET A 346 -5.98 -24.23 -8.54
N SER A 347 -6.10 -23.08 -7.84
CA SER A 347 -7.41 -22.62 -7.35
C SER A 347 -8.35 -22.23 -8.49
N GLU A 348 -7.81 -21.82 -9.64
CA GLU A 348 -8.58 -21.41 -10.84
C GLU A 348 -9.12 -22.60 -11.66
N LEU A 349 -8.78 -23.84 -11.31
CA LEU A 349 -9.34 -25.02 -11.98
C LEU A 349 -10.79 -25.26 -11.56
N ASP A 350 -11.68 -25.42 -12.53
CA ASP A 350 -13.10 -25.71 -12.26
C ASP A 350 -13.30 -27.13 -11.71
N ASP A 351 -12.56 -28.11 -12.28
CA ASP A 351 -12.71 -29.54 -12.01
C ASP A 351 -11.41 -30.19 -11.49
N GLU A 352 -11.53 -31.43 -10.99
CA GLU A 352 -10.37 -32.27 -10.69
C GLU A 352 -9.62 -32.69 -11.97
N VAL A 353 -8.31 -32.48 -11.99
CA VAL A 353 -7.42 -32.73 -13.13
C VAL A 353 -6.54 -33.94 -12.86
N TYR A 354 -6.57 -34.91 -13.78
CA TYR A 354 -5.83 -36.16 -13.68
C TYR A 354 -4.67 -36.19 -14.68
N ILE A 355 -3.45 -36.08 -14.17
CA ILE A 355 -2.25 -35.98 -15.00
C ILE A 355 -1.58 -37.34 -15.16
N SER A 356 -1.16 -37.64 -16.39
CA SER A 356 -0.39 -38.83 -16.75
C SER A 356 1.05 -38.78 -16.22
N GLU A 357 1.62 -39.94 -15.94
CA GLU A 357 3.03 -40.11 -15.52
C GLU A 357 4.04 -39.52 -16.54
N LYS A 358 3.62 -39.31 -17.80
CA LYS A 358 4.43 -38.83 -18.92
C LYS A 358 4.20 -37.38 -19.31
N ALA A 359 3.35 -36.64 -18.59
CA ALA A 359 2.93 -35.28 -18.97
C ALA A 359 4.10 -34.33 -19.30
N PHE A 360 5.20 -34.38 -18.54
CA PHE A 360 6.36 -33.52 -18.76
C PHE A 360 7.45 -34.13 -19.68
N LYS A 361 7.24 -35.33 -20.22
CA LYS A 361 8.27 -36.08 -20.96
C LYS A 361 8.71 -35.39 -22.24
N LYS A 362 7.78 -34.76 -22.97
CA LYS A 362 8.05 -34.02 -24.21
C LYS A 362 8.57 -32.59 -23.98
N MET A 363 8.33 -32.02 -22.80
CA MET A 363 8.74 -30.65 -22.41
C MET A 363 10.20 -30.57 -21.93
N THR A 364 11.13 -31.02 -22.77
CA THR A 364 12.54 -31.21 -22.41
C THR A 364 13.31 -29.91 -22.08
N ASN A 365 12.79 -28.74 -22.47
CA ASN A 365 13.38 -27.43 -22.19
C ASN A 365 12.72 -26.65 -21.05
N LEU A 366 11.75 -27.26 -20.35
CA LEU A 366 11.07 -26.61 -19.24
C LEU A 366 12.07 -26.21 -18.14
N GLN A 367 12.01 -24.93 -17.74
CA GLN A 367 12.87 -24.32 -16.72
C GLN A 367 12.08 -23.88 -15.48
N PHE A 368 10.84 -23.46 -15.65
CA PHE A 368 10.01 -22.93 -14.57
C PHE A 368 8.71 -23.71 -14.48
N LEU A 369 8.48 -24.42 -13.38
CA LEU A 369 7.22 -25.10 -13.11
C LEU A 369 6.67 -24.54 -11.80
N ARG A 370 5.54 -23.84 -11.89
CA ARG A 370 4.79 -23.31 -10.75
C ARG A 370 3.38 -23.88 -10.79
N LEU A 371 3.07 -24.76 -9.85
CA LEU A 371 1.75 -25.32 -9.62
C LEU A 371 1.44 -24.99 -8.16
N TYR A 372 0.64 -23.95 -7.91
CA TYR A 372 0.44 -23.41 -6.56
C TYR A 372 -1.03 -23.19 -6.26
N ASN A 373 -1.36 -23.08 -4.97
CA ASN A 373 -2.70 -22.70 -4.50
C ASN A 373 -2.65 -21.31 -3.87
N HIS A 374 -3.63 -20.46 -4.16
CA HIS A 374 -3.76 -19.17 -3.49
C HIS A 374 -4.09 -19.33 -2.00
N PHE A 375 -4.85 -20.37 -1.64
CA PHE A 375 -5.26 -20.68 -0.29
C PHE A 375 -4.75 -22.07 0.18
N PRO A 376 -4.12 -22.19 1.36
CA PRO A 376 -3.56 -23.45 1.85
C PRO A 376 -4.59 -24.57 2.13
N ASP A 377 -5.85 -24.23 2.36
CA ASP A 377 -6.89 -25.18 2.78
C ASP A 377 -7.80 -25.66 1.63
N GLU A 378 -7.47 -25.32 0.38
CA GLU A 378 -8.22 -25.83 -0.78
C GLU A 378 -7.95 -27.30 -1.05
N ALA A 379 -8.99 -28.01 -1.50
CA ALA A 379 -8.88 -29.41 -1.88
C ALA A 379 -7.87 -29.57 -3.03
N VAL A 380 -7.08 -30.63 -2.97
CA VAL A 380 -6.12 -30.95 -4.04
C VAL A 380 -6.90 -31.27 -5.31
N LYS A 381 -6.90 -30.35 -6.28
CA LYS A 381 -7.57 -30.55 -7.57
C LYS A 381 -6.73 -31.33 -8.57
N LEU A 382 -5.40 -31.41 -8.38
CA LEU A 382 -4.48 -32.05 -9.32
C LEU A 382 -3.98 -33.40 -8.81
N HIS A 383 -4.30 -34.47 -9.54
CA HIS A 383 -4.03 -35.85 -9.18
C HIS A 383 -3.04 -36.54 -10.12
N LEU A 384 -2.16 -37.36 -9.55
CA LEU A 384 -1.18 -38.20 -10.26
C LEU A 384 -1.39 -39.67 -9.84
N PRO A 385 -2.44 -40.35 -10.34
CA PRO A 385 -2.84 -41.67 -9.86
C PRO A 385 -1.78 -42.75 -10.09
N HIS A 386 -1.00 -42.64 -11.16
CA HIS A 386 0.09 -43.57 -11.50
C HIS A 386 1.48 -43.05 -11.07
N GLY A 387 1.54 -41.91 -10.38
CA GLY A 387 2.80 -41.25 -10.04
C GLY A 387 3.39 -40.46 -11.21
N LEU A 388 4.70 -40.20 -11.13
CA LEU A 388 5.42 -39.38 -12.10
C LEU A 388 6.76 -40.04 -12.47
N ASP A 389 6.96 -40.26 -13.76
CA ASP A 389 8.10 -41.02 -14.27
C ASP A 389 9.30 -40.14 -14.59
N TYR A 390 9.05 -38.88 -14.93
CA TYR A 390 10.04 -37.97 -15.47
C TYR A 390 9.76 -36.51 -15.09
N LEU A 391 10.83 -35.81 -14.69
CA LEU A 391 10.86 -34.36 -14.58
C LEU A 391 12.00 -33.80 -15.43
N PRO A 392 11.81 -32.66 -16.13
CA PRO A 392 12.82 -32.10 -17.03
C PRO A 392 14.13 -31.74 -16.31
N ARG A 393 15.27 -32.12 -16.90
CA ARG A 393 16.61 -31.86 -16.35
C ARG A 393 16.94 -30.37 -16.24
N LYS A 394 16.41 -29.53 -17.14
CA LYS A 394 16.69 -28.08 -17.20
C LYS A 394 15.89 -27.26 -16.18
N LEU A 395 15.10 -27.89 -15.31
CA LEU A 395 14.34 -27.20 -14.28
C LEU A 395 15.26 -26.37 -13.37
N ARG A 396 14.88 -25.10 -13.21
CA ARG A 396 15.52 -24.11 -12.34
C ARG A 396 14.62 -23.73 -11.17
N LEU A 397 13.31 -23.68 -11.40
CA LEU A 397 12.29 -23.51 -10.38
C LEU A 397 11.31 -24.68 -10.45
N LEU A 398 11.15 -25.38 -9.33
CA LEU A 398 10.08 -26.35 -9.13
C LEU A 398 9.27 -25.92 -7.90
N HIS A 399 8.12 -25.30 -8.14
CA HIS A 399 7.12 -25.00 -7.12
C HIS A 399 5.89 -25.87 -7.40
N TRP A 400 5.58 -26.77 -6.47
CA TRP A 400 4.42 -27.64 -6.54
C TRP A 400 3.79 -27.82 -5.15
N ASP A 401 2.76 -27.03 -4.87
CA ASP A 401 2.00 -27.15 -3.62
C ASP A 401 1.12 -28.41 -3.63
N SER A 402 0.89 -28.97 -2.45
CA SER A 402 0.13 -30.21 -2.24
C SER A 402 0.62 -31.40 -3.10
N TYR A 403 1.94 -31.47 -3.32
CA TYR A 403 2.57 -32.47 -4.17
C TYR A 403 2.11 -33.90 -3.81
N PRO A 404 1.45 -34.63 -4.73
CA PRO A 404 0.67 -35.81 -4.38
C PRO A 404 1.50 -37.10 -4.22
N ILE A 405 2.77 -37.09 -4.61
CA ILE A 405 3.61 -38.29 -4.66
C ILE A 405 4.49 -38.40 -3.40
N LYS A 406 4.70 -39.64 -2.96
CA LYS A 406 5.46 -39.97 -1.75
C LYS A 406 6.98 -39.78 -1.86
N CYS A 407 7.53 -39.79 -3.07
CA CYS A 407 8.96 -39.59 -3.37
C CYS A 407 9.14 -39.00 -4.77
N MET A 408 10.22 -38.24 -4.99
CA MET A 408 10.52 -37.69 -6.32
C MET A 408 10.85 -38.81 -7.33
N PRO A 409 10.61 -38.57 -8.64
CA PRO A 409 10.96 -39.53 -9.69
C PRO A 409 12.46 -39.88 -9.63
N SER A 410 12.80 -41.17 -9.62
CA SER A 410 14.18 -41.64 -9.48
C SER A 410 15.11 -41.22 -10.63
N LYS A 411 14.54 -40.91 -11.80
CA LYS A 411 15.26 -40.42 -12.99
C LYS A 411 15.52 -38.90 -12.95
N PHE A 412 14.96 -38.18 -11.99
CA PHE A 412 15.11 -36.73 -11.89
C PHE A 412 16.55 -36.34 -11.53
N ARG A 413 17.11 -35.36 -12.25
CA ARG A 413 18.48 -34.87 -12.07
C ARG A 413 18.46 -33.37 -11.77
N PRO A 414 18.50 -32.95 -10.49
CA PRO A 414 18.30 -31.55 -10.06
C PRO A 414 19.54 -30.65 -10.18
N GLU A 415 20.40 -30.86 -11.19
CA GLU A 415 21.69 -30.15 -11.34
C GLU A 415 21.55 -28.65 -11.57
N TYR A 416 20.48 -28.23 -12.25
CA TYR A 416 20.18 -26.85 -12.59
C TYR A 416 19.18 -26.18 -11.65
N LEU A 417 18.66 -26.94 -10.67
CA LEU A 417 17.63 -26.48 -9.77
C LEU A 417 18.19 -25.41 -8.84
N VAL A 418 17.54 -24.25 -8.82
CA VAL A 418 17.88 -23.09 -7.97
C VAL A 418 16.91 -23.01 -6.80
N GLU A 419 15.64 -23.31 -7.04
CA GLU A 419 14.58 -23.25 -6.04
C GLU A 419 13.66 -24.49 -6.11
N LEU A 420 13.40 -25.07 -4.95
CA LEU A 420 12.49 -26.20 -4.76
C LEU A 420 11.48 -25.87 -3.67
N THR A 421 10.20 -25.82 -4.03
CA THR A 421 9.08 -25.53 -3.13
C THR A 421 8.04 -26.63 -3.28
N LEU A 422 7.92 -27.51 -2.28
CA LEU A 422 6.96 -28.62 -2.24
C LEU A 422 6.17 -28.55 -0.93
N ARG A 423 5.34 -27.51 -0.78
CA ARG A 423 4.57 -27.29 0.45
C ARG A 423 3.37 -28.22 0.54
N ASP A 424 2.94 -28.53 1.75
CA ASP A 424 1.77 -29.39 2.02
C ASP A 424 1.85 -30.77 1.33
N SER A 425 3.07 -31.29 1.20
CA SER A 425 3.33 -32.46 0.37
C SER A 425 2.98 -33.79 1.05
N LYS A 426 2.57 -34.78 0.24
CA LYS A 426 2.45 -36.20 0.65
C LYS A 426 3.79 -36.94 0.72
N LEU A 427 4.92 -36.25 0.51
CA LEU A 427 6.27 -36.83 0.56
C LEU A 427 6.54 -37.54 1.88
N GLU A 428 6.97 -38.80 1.80
CA GLU A 428 7.55 -39.53 2.93
C GLU A 428 9.08 -39.39 2.94
N LYS A 429 9.68 -39.26 1.74
CA LYS A 429 11.10 -39.05 1.51
C LYS A 429 11.29 -38.29 0.20
N LEU A 430 12.20 -37.31 0.14
CA LEU A 430 12.39 -36.51 -1.07
C LEU A 430 13.07 -37.29 -2.20
N TRP A 431 14.25 -37.88 -1.96
CA TRP A 431 15.00 -38.70 -2.93
C TRP A 431 15.91 -39.71 -2.24
N GLU A 432 16.35 -40.71 -3.00
CA GLU A 432 17.37 -41.68 -2.60
C GLU A 432 18.79 -41.16 -2.87
N GLY A 433 19.70 -41.39 -1.92
CA GLY A 433 21.11 -41.03 -2.05
C GLY A 433 21.41 -39.52 -2.05
N ALA A 434 22.66 -39.18 -2.38
CA ALA A 434 23.10 -37.80 -2.56
C ALA A 434 22.79 -37.32 -3.99
N GLN A 435 22.27 -36.10 -4.12
CA GLN A 435 21.95 -35.48 -5.41
C GLN A 435 22.90 -34.31 -5.71
N PRO A 436 23.21 -34.04 -6.99
CA PRO A 436 24.07 -32.93 -7.39
C PRO A 436 23.34 -31.59 -7.33
N LEU A 437 23.21 -31.00 -6.13
CA LEU A 437 22.41 -29.79 -5.86
C LEU A 437 23.22 -28.48 -5.94
N THR A 438 24.19 -28.41 -6.86
CA THR A 438 25.19 -27.32 -6.88
C THR A 438 24.57 -25.94 -7.11
N GLY A 439 23.43 -25.86 -7.81
CA GLY A 439 22.71 -24.61 -8.09
C GLY A 439 21.69 -24.21 -7.02
N LEU A 440 21.35 -25.11 -6.08
CA LEU A 440 20.20 -24.94 -5.21
C LEU A 440 20.49 -23.88 -4.14
N ARG A 441 19.62 -22.87 -4.05
CA ARG A 441 19.70 -21.75 -3.10
C ARG A 441 18.54 -21.74 -2.11
N HIS A 442 17.35 -22.13 -2.54
CA HIS A 442 16.15 -22.13 -1.69
C HIS A 442 15.47 -23.49 -1.72
N MET A 443 15.11 -24.00 -0.54
CA MET A 443 14.30 -25.21 -0.38
C MET A 443 13.21 -24.98 0.66
N ASP A 444 11.95 -25.23 0.28
CA ASP A 444 10.79 -25.17 1.16
C ASP A 444 9.97 -26.47 1.04
N LEU A 445 9.94 -27.24 2.14
CA LEU A 445 9.11 -28.44 2.28
C LEU A 445 8.08 -28.26 3.42
N SER A 446 7.71 -27.02 3.73
CA SER A 446 6.80 -26.70 4.84
C SER A 446 5.46 -27.44 4.71
N SER A 447 4.88 -27.80 5.85
CA SER A 447 3.64 -28.58 5.98
C SER A 447 3.69 -29.99 5.38
N SER A 448 4.87 -30.51 5.01
CA SER A 448 5.04 -31.90 4.57
C SER A 448 4.97 -32.87 5.74
N LYS A 449 3.76 -33.13 6.22
CA LYS A 449 3.50 -33.88 7.46
C LYS A 449 4.07 -35.30 7.43
N ASN A 450 4.24 -35.91 6.27
CA ASN A 450 4.68 -37.31 6.13
C ASN A 450 6.20 -37.50 6.11
N ILE A 451 6.99 -36.42 5.98
CA ILE A 451 8.46 -36.50 5.96
C ILE A 451 8.97 -36.91 7.35
N LYS A 452 9.76 -37.98 7.38
CA LYS A 452 10.34 -38.53 8.62
C LYS A 452 11.77 -38.07 8.89
N ASP A 453 12.52 -37.79 7.83
CA ASP A 453 13.93 -37.38 7.85
C ASP A 453 14.21 -36.30 6.78
N ILE A 454 15.18 -35.43 7.03
CA ILE A 454 15.62 -34.42 6.06
C ILE A 454 16.33 -35.12 4.88
N PRO A 455 16.12 -34.68 3.62
CA PRO A 455 16.90 -35.17 2.49
C PRO A 455 18.42 -35.06 2.69
N ASN A 456 19.18 -35.87 1.96
CA ASN A 456 20.62 -35.67 1.89
C ASN A 456 20.91 -34.39 1.08
N LEU A 457 21.32 -33.33 1.79
CA LEU A 457 21.68 -32.02 1.21
C LEU A 457 23.20 -31.78 1.17
N SER A 458 24.03 -32.82 1.31
CA SER A 458 25.49 -32.69 1.28
C SER A 458 26.04 -32.01 0.01
N GLY A 459 25.33 -32.13 -1.12
CA GLY A 459 25.67 -31.50 -2.40
C GLY A 459 25.15 -30.06 -2.59
N ALA A 460 24.36 -29.54 -1.65
CA ALA A 460 23.70 -28.23 -1.74
C ALA A 460 24.53 -27.10 -1.12
N MET A 461 25.79 -26.97 -1.53
CA MET A 461 26.76 -26.02 -0.94
C MET A 461 26.37 -24.53 -1.08
N ASN A 462 25.44 -24.20 -1.98
CA ASN A 462 24.95 -22.85 -2.21
C ASN A 462 23.58 -22.58 -1.57
N LEU A 463 23.06 -23.50 -0.75
CA LEU A 463 21.76 -23.34 -0.10
C LEU A 463 21.80 -22.17 0.90
N GLU A 464 20.91 -21.21 0.73
CA GLU A 464 20.79 -19.99 1.55
C GLU A 464 19.58 -20.07 2.49
N LYS A 465 18.49 -20.73 2.08
CA LYS A 465 17.26 -20.84 2.88
C LYS A 465 16.70 -22.26 2.85
N LEU A 466 16.43 -22.79 4.05
CA LEU A 466 15.78 -24.09 4.24
C LEU A 466 14.56 -23.94 5.17
N TYR A 467 13.39 -24.21 4.64
CA TYR A 467 12.11 -24.17 5.35
C TYR A 467 11.51 -25.58 5.47
N LEU A 468 11.23 -25.99 6.70
CA LEU A 468 10.68 -27.28 7.11
C LEU A 468 9.60 -27.06 8.17
N ARG A 469 8.81 -25.98 8.05
CA ARG A 469 7.76 -25.64 9.04
C ARG A 469 6.72 -26.73 9.08
N PHE A 470 6.11 -26.99 10.23
CA PHE A 470 4.99 -27.95 10.38
C PHE A 470 5.27 -29.37 9.84
N CYS A 471 6.54 -29.80 9.77
CA CYS A 471 6.91 -31.18 9.43
C CYS A 471 6.76 -32.08 10.67
N GLU A 472 5.52 -32.38 11.05
CA GLU A 472 5.17 -33.02 12.33
C GLU A 472 5.77 -34.41 12.56
N ASN A 473 6.05 -35.17 11.49
CA ASN A 473 6.66 -36.50 11.60
C ASN A 473 8.20 -36.50 11.60
N LEU A 474 8.84 -35.34 11.46
CA LEU A 474 10.30 -35.23 11.46
C LEU A 474 10.86 -35.53 12.86
N VAL A 475 11.66 -36.59 12.99
CA VAL A 475 12.14 -37.07 14.31
C VAL A 475 13.56 -36.62 14.61
N THR A 476 14.46 -36.75 13.64
CA THR A 476 15.89 -36.43 13.79
C THR A 476 16.44 -35.78 12.54
N VAL A 477 17.55 -35.06 12.69
CA VAL A 477 18.32 -34.50 11.58
C VAL A 477 19.71 -35.12 11.58
N SER A 478 20.05 -35.79 10.47
CA SER A 478 21.38 -36.37 10.26
C SER A 478 22.44 -35.29 10.07
N SER A 479 23.63 -35.48 10.63
CA SER A 479 24.70 -34.50 10.51
C SER A 479 25.19 -34.32 9.08
N SER A 480 25.28 -35.42 8.33
CA SER A 480 25.67 -35.45 6.92
C SER A 480 24.78 -34.58 6.01
N SER A 481 23.53 -34.31 6.41
CA SER A 481 22.62 -33.47 5.64
C SER A 481 22.90 -31.98 5.80
N LEU A 482 23.42 -31.53 6.95
CA LEU A 482 23.63 -30.10 7.22
C LEU A 482 25.10 -29.67 7.14
N GLN A 483 26.05 -30.61 7.28
CA GLN A 483 27.48 -30.31 7.50
C GLN A 483 28.11 -29.38 6.45
N ASN A 484 27.66 -29.42 5.19
CA ASN A 484 28.26 -28.67 4.08
C ASN A 484 27.51 -27.37 3.73
N LEU A 485 26.48 -26.99 4.50
CA LEU A 485 25.58 -25.87 4.17
C LEU A 485 26.14 -24.52 4.66
N ASN A 486 27.37 -24.19 4.30
CA ASN A 486 28.09 -23.05 4.87
C ASN A 486 27.50 -21.69 4.49
N LYS A 487 26.71 -21.61 3.40
CA LYS A 487 25.99 -20.40 2.95
C LYS A 487 24.57 -20.28 3.50
N LEU A 488 24.11 -21.25 4.30
CA LEU A 488 22.75 -21.26 4.84
C LEU A 488 22.58 -20.08 5.80
N LYS A 489 21.69 -19.16 5.46
CA LYS A 489 21.34 -17.97 6.27
C LYS A 489 20.12 -18.23 7.14
N VAL A 490 19.15 -18.99 6.61
CA VAL A 490 17.87 -19.24 7.28
C VAL A 490 17.62 -20.74 7.40
N LEU A 491 17.41 -21.21 8.63
CA LEU A 491 16.89 -22.54 8.93
C LEU A 491 15.62 -22.40 9.78
N ASP A 492 14.48 -22.77 9.20
CA ASP A 492 13.20 -22.76 9.90
C ASP A 492 12.60 -24.16 9.95
N MET A 493 12.47 -24.71 11.16
CA MET A 493 11.85 -26.00 11.45
C MET A 493 10.77 -25.83 12.52
N SER A 494 10.10 -24.67 12.55
CA SER A 494 9.04 -24.40 13.51
C SER A 494 7.90 -25.42 13.41
N CYS A 495 7.31 -25.76 14.55
CA CYS A 495 6.22 -26.72 14.69
C CYS A 495 6.54 -28.15 14.22
N CYS A 496 7.82 -28.54 14.15
CA CYS A 496 8.24 -29.94 14.03
C CYS A 496 8.08 -30.67 15.38
N THR A 497 6.84 -31.02 15.73
CA THR A 497 6.47 -31.48 17.09
C THR A 497 7.14 -32.78 17.53
N LYS A 498 7.56 -33.66 16.61
CA LYS A 498 8.28 -34.90 16.93
C LYS A 498 9.81 -34.77 16.97
N LEU A 499 10.37 -33.62 16.60
CA LEU A 499 11.82 -33.40 16.53
C LEU A 499 12.45 -33.55 17.93
N LYS A 500 13.38 -34.50 18.07
CA LYS A 500 14.01 -34.81 19.36
C LYS A 500 15.35 -34.11 19.57
N ALA A 501 16.14 -33.97 18.51
CA ALA A 501 17.48 -33.41 18.57
C ALA A 501 17.94 -32.89 17.19
N LEU A 502 18.82 -31.89 17.22
CA LEU A 502 19.65 -31.46 16.10
C LEU A 502 21.08 -31.99 16.28
N PRO A 503 21.87 -32.11 15.20
CA PRO A 503 23.27 -32.54 15.27
C PRO A 503 24.11 -31.55 16.11
N THR A 504 25.14 -32.05 16.80
CA THR A 504 25.96 -31.26 17.76
C THR A 504 27.37 -30.94 17.28
N ASN A 505 27.84 -31.55 16.18
CA ASN A 505 29.21 -31.41 15.67
C ASN A 505 29.23 -30.68 14.32
N ILE A 506 28.42 -29.61 14.20
CA ILE A 506 28.30 -28.81 12.97
C ILE A 506 28.38 -27.34 13.34
N ASN A 507 29.04 -26.55 12.47
CA ASN A 507 29.05 -25.10 12.56
C ASN A 507 28.66 -24.49 11.20
N LEU A 508 27.44 -23.99 11.10
CA LEU A 508 26.92 -23.29 9.92
C LEU A 508 27.34 -21.82 9.99
N GLU A 509 28.44 -21.48 9.31
CA GLU A 509 29.11 -20.17 9.43
C GLU A 509 28.26 -18.97 9.02
N SER A 510 27.33 -19.13 8.07
CA SER A 510 26.46 -18.03 7.60
C SER A 510 25.09 -17.97 8.27
N LEU A 511 24.77 -18.88 9.20
CA LEU A 511 23.42 -19.01 9.75
C LEU A 511 23.07 -17.83 10.64
N SER A 512 22.17 -16.95 10.17
CA SER A 512 21.72 -15.77 10.90
C SER A 512 20.36 -15.98 11.56
N VAL A 513 19.49 -16.83 11.00
CA VAL A 513 18.13 -17.07 11.51
C VAL A 513 17.92 -18.55 11.78
N LEU A 514 17.66 -18.90 13.04
CA LEU A 514 17.28 -20.24 13.48
C LEU A 514 15.91 -20.21 14.17
N ASN A 515 14.91 -20.86 13.58
CA ASN A 515 13.58 -20.96 14.15
C ASN A 515 13.19 -22.42 14.39
N LEU A 516 13.05 -22.81 15.65
CA LEU A 516 12.60 -24.13 16.12
C LEU A 516 11.39 -24.01 17.06
N ARG A 517 10.66 -22.89 17.02
CA ARG A 517 9.47 -22.66 17.86
C ARG A 517 8.49 -23.83 17.73
N GLY A 518 7.94 -24.33 18.83
CA GLY A 518 6.94 -25.40 18.81
C GLY A 518 7.51 -26.82 18.59
N CYS A 519 8.84 -26.98 18.56
CA CYS A 519 9.48 -28.31 18.60
C CYS A 519 9.36 -28.92 20.00
N SER A 520 8.16 -29.36 20.38
CA SER A 520 7.80 -29.72 21.76
C SER A 520 8.54 -30.94 22.33
N LYS A 521 9.20 -31.75 21.50
CA LYS A 521 10.06 -32.87 21.95
C LYS A 521 11.56 -32.54 21.98
N LEU A 522 11.96 -31.34 21.56
CA LEU A 522 13.35 -30.91 21.57
C LEU A 522 13.79 -30.62 23.01
N LYS A 523 14.67 -31.48 23.56
CA LYS A 523 15.14 -31.38 24.96
C LYS A 523 16.48 -30.68 25.14
N ARG A 524 17.29 -30.62 24.07
CA ARG A 524 18.65 -30.10 24.09
C ARG A 524 18.72 -28.81 23.28
N PHE A 525 19.54 -27.87 23.74
CA PHE A 525 19.81 -26.64 23.02
C PHE A 525 20.53 -26.93 21.69
N PRO A 526 20.16 -26.27 20.58
CA PRO A 526 20.81 -26.50 19.28
C PRO A 526 22.18 -25.85 19.21
N CYS A 527 23.22 -26.66 18.96
CA CYS A 527 24.61 -26.22 18.89
C CYS A 527 25.11 -26.34 17.45
N ILE A 528 24.47 -25.62 16.52
CA ILE A 528 24.70 -25.78 15.06
C ILE A 528 25.37 -24.57 14.40
N SER A 529 25.50 -23.43 15.10
CA SER A 529 26.17 -22.22 14.61
C SER A 529 26.47 -21.26 15.77
N THR A 530 27.51 -20.45 15.59
CA THR A 530 27.90 -19.34 16.50
C THR A 530 27.48 -17.95 15.98
N GLN A 531 27.00 -17.86 14.74
CA GLN A 531 26.71 -16.59 14.05
C GLN A 531 25.23 -16.20 14.05
N VAL A 532 24.39 -16.96 14.77
CA VAL A 532 22.94 -16.76 14.81
C VAL A 532 22.61 -15.41 15.44
N GLN A 533 21.88 -14.58 14.69
CA GLN A 533 21.38 -13.26 15.14
C GLN A 533 19.97 -13.38 15.72
N PHE A 534 19.10 -14.15 15.06
CA PHE A 534 17.74 -14.42 15.50
C PHE A 534 17.57 -15.90 15.85
N MET A 535 17.26 -16.18 17.11
CA MET A 535 17.01 -17.54 17.58
C MET A 535 15.65 -17.66 18.28
N SER A 536 14.78 -18.49 17.72
CA SER A 536 13.47 -18.79 18.30
C SER A 536 13.34 -20.26 18.66
N LEU A 537 13.22 -20.52 19.95
CA LEU A 537 13.13 -21.84 20.60
C LEU A 537 11.89 -21.94 21.50
N GLY A 538 10.93 -21.03 21.37
CA GLY A 538 9.72 -21.01 22.18
C GLY A 538 8.91 -22.31 22.07
N GLU A 539 8.12 -22.65 23.09
CA GLU A 539 7.27 -23.85 23.12
C GLU A 539 8.06 -25.18 22.94
N THR A 540 9.36 -25.22 23.30
CA THR A 540 10.19 -26.44 23.29
C THR A 540 10.32 -27.08 24.68
N ALA A 541 10.80 -28.32 24.76
CA ALA A 541 11.00 -29.06 26.01
C ALA A 541 12.44 -28.95 26.57
N ILE A 542 13.13 -27.84 26.30
CA ILE A 542 14.51 -27.62 26.75
C ILE A 542 14.54 -27.53 28.29
N GLU A 543 15.30 -28.42 28.92
CA GLU A 543 15.36 -28.58 30.38
C GLU A 543 16.60 -27.93 31.02
N LYS A 544 17.73 -27.90 30.31
CA LYS A 544 19.02 -27.36 30.80
C LYS A 544 19.32 -26.03 30.13
N ALA A 545 19.93 -25.10 30.87
CA ALA A 545 20.43 -23.84 30.33
C ALA A 545 21.52 -24.09 29.26
N LEU A 546 21.74 -23.07 28.43
CA LEU A 546 22.82 -22.99 27.42
C LEU A 546 24.12 -23.65 27.91
N PRO A 547 24.79 -24.46 27.07
CA PRO A 547 26.15 -24.90 27.37
C PRO A 547 27.05 -23.67 27.56
N THR A 548 27.87 -23.64 28.61
CA THR A 548 28.81 -22.54 28.91
C THR A 548 29.87 -22.28 27.83
N ASN A 549 29.94 -23.14 26.82
CA ASN A 549 31.00 -23.17 25.81
C ASN A 549 30.55 -22.63 24.43
N ILE A 550 29.33 -22.09 24.30
CA ILE A 550 28.85 -21.56 23.02
C ILE A 550 28.89 -20.04 23.09
N ASN A 551 29.87 -19.47 22.42
CA ASN A 551 29.96 -18.03 22.22
C ASN A 551 28.91 -17.61 21.17
N LEU A 552 27.81 -17.00 21.61
CA LEU A 552 26.76 -16.44 20.76
C LEU A 552 26.87 -14.91 20.70
N GLU A 553 28.08 -14.40 20.42
CA GLU A 553 28.37 -12.98 20.34
C GLU A 553 27.45 -12.24 19.34
N SER A 554 27.06 -12.89 18.25
CA SER A 554 26.22 -12.30 17.20
C SER A 554 24.72 -12.27 17.54
N LEU A 555 24.28 -12.88 18.65
CA LEU A 555 22.86 -13.03 18.97
C LEU A 555 22.23 -11.70 19.41
N SER A 556 21.25 -11.22 18.63
CA SER A 556 20.47 -10.01 18.92
C SER A 556 19.08 -10.32 19.47
N VAL A 557 18.44 -11.41 19.02
CA VAL A 557 17.08 -11.80 19.42
C VAL A 557 17.04 -13.24 19.90
N LEU A 558 16.54 -13.45 21.12
CA LEU A 558 16.34 -14.75 21.73
C LEU A 558 14.89 -14.92 22.21
N ASN A 559 14.17 -15.87 21.62
CA ASN A 559 12.83 -16.26 22.06
C ASN A 559 12.83 -17.68 22.65
N LEU A 560 12.52 -17.79 23.93
CA LEU A 560 12.34 -19.02 24.70
C LEU A 560 10.95 -19.08 25.36
N ARG A 561 10.00 -18.25 24.92
CA ARG A 561 8.67 -18.17 25.51
C ARG A 561 7.96 -19.53 25.48
N GLY A 562 7.33 -19.93 26.58
CA GLY A 562 6.64 -21.22 26.69
C GLY A 562 7.57 -22.43 26.87
N CYS A 563 8.89 -22.23 27.06
CA CYS A 563 9.81 -23.30 27.50
C CYS A 563 9.57 -23.65 28.97
N SER A 564 8.43 -24.28 29.26
CA SER A 564 7.91 -24.51 30.61
C SER A 564 8.78 -25.38 31.51
N LYS A 565 9.76 -26.11 30.94
CA LYS A 565 10.72 -26.93 31.68
C LYS A 565 12.05 -26.23 31.99
N LEU A 566 12.29 -25.04 31.42
CA LEU A 566 13.55 -24.31 31.59
C LEU A 566 13.58 -23.65 32.98
N LYS A 567 14.39 -24.21 33.90
CA LYS A 567 14.49 -23.72 35.30
C LYS A 567 15.58 -22.68 35.55
N ARG A 568 16.63 -22.68 34.72
CA ARG A 568 17.80 -21.81 34.87
C ARG A 568 17.80 -20.77 33.76
N PHE A 569 18.12 -19.54 34.12
CA PHE A 569 18.30 -18.45 33.16
C PHE A 569 19.44 -18.78 32.17
N PRO A 570 19.28 -18.48 30.87
CA PRO A 570 20.29 -18.76 29.86
C PRO A 570 21.57 -17.93 30.10
N CYS A 571 22.75 -18.53 29.92
CA CYS A 571 24.02 -17.80 29.88
C CYS A 571 24.09 -17.00 28.56
N ILE A 572 23.78 -15.71 28.61
CA ILE A 572 23.55 -14.88 27.42
C ILE A 572 24.75 -14.01 27.08
N SER A 573 24.92 -13.73 25.79
CA SER A 573 25.84 -12.71 25.29
C SER A 573 25.37 -11.31 25.73
N THR A 574 26.30 -10.38 25.96
CA THR A 574 25.99 -8.98 26.28
C THR A 574 25.40 -8.20 25.09
N GLN A 575 25.38 -8.81 23.91
CA GLN A 575 24.89 -8.22 22.65
C GLN A 575 23.38 -8.39 22.43
N VAL A 576 22.70 -9.22 23.22
CA VAL A 576 21.26 -9.49 23.05
C VAL A 576 20.45 -8.23 23.30
N GLN A 577 19.57 -7.89 22.36
CA GLN A 577 18.66 -6.74 22.40
C GLN A 577 17.25 -7.12 22.85
N PHE A 578 16.75 -8.25 22.36
CA PHE A 578 15.38 -8.70 22.62
C PHE A 578 15.38 -10.11 23.21
N MET A 579 14.75 -10.27 24.37
CA MET A 579 14.70 -11.53 25.09
C MET A 579 13.28 -11.86 25.57
N SER A 580 12.70 -12.92 25.04
CA SER A 580 11.39 -13.42 25.49
C SER A 580 11.55 -14.74 26.23
N LEU A 581 11.29 -14.73 27.53
CA LEU A 581 11.37 -15.85 28.48
C LEU A 581 10.02 -16.12 29.17
N GLY A 582 8.93 -15.53 28.67
CA GLY A 582 7.60 -15.70 29.26
C GLY A 582 7.20 -17.18 29.38
N GLU A 583 6.37 -17.50 30.38
CA GLU A 583 5.84 -18.85 30.60
C GLU A 583 6.91 -19.94 30.81
N THR A 584 8.12 -19.55 31.25
CA THR A 584 9.20 -20.48 31.64
C THR A 584 9.14 -20.82 33.13
N ALA A 585 9.88 -21.86 33.53
CA ALA A 585 10.04 -22.25 34.94
C ALA A 585 11.26 -21.60 35.63
N ILE A 586 11.79 -20.51 35.08
CA ILE A 586 13.00 -19.86 35.57
C ILE A 586 12.78 -19.39 37.02
N GLU A 587 13.68 -19.82 37.92
CA GLU A 587 13.56 -19.54 39.35
C GLU A 587 14.28 -18.25 39.78
N LYS A 588 15.43 -17.96 39.16
CA LYS A 588 16.29 -16.82 39.48
C LYS A 588 16.96 -16.28 38.21
N VAL A 589 17.02 -14.96 38.10
CA VAL A 589 17.80 -14.25 37.08
C VAL A 589 19.16 -13.86 37.70
N PRO A 590 20.30 -14.11 37.03
CA PRO A 590 21.63 -13.80 37.55
C PRO A 590 21.91 -12.30 37.52
N SER A 591 22.70 -11.80 38.48
CA SER A 591 23.12 -10.38 38.55
C SER A 591 23.95 -9.93 37.34
N LEU A 592 24.56 -10.86 36.60
CA LEU A 592 25.24 -10.59 35.34
C LEU A 592 24.33 -9.97 34.27
N ILE A 593 23.00 -10.04 34.40
CA ILE A 593 22.08 -9.39 33.45
C ILE A 593 22.34 -7.88 33.34
N ARG A 594 22.82 -7.23 34.41
CA ARG A 594 23.23 -5.81 34.42
C ARG A 594 24.33 -5.49 33.40
N LEU A 595 25.12 -6.49 33.00
CA LEU A 595 26.20 -6.33 32.01
C LEU A 595 25.70 -6.40 30.56
N CYS A 596 24.42 -6.74 30.33
CA CYS A 596 23.82 -6.79 28.99
C CYS A 596 23.39 -5.38 28.56
N SER A 597 24.35 -4.50 28.30
CA SER A 597 24.13 -3.07 28.03
C SER A 597 23.35 -2.75 26.75
N ARG A 598 23.07 -3.76 25.91
CA ARG A 598 22.27 -3.63 24.69
C ARG A 598 20.86 -4.19 24.83
N LEU A 599 20.52 -4.77 25.98
CA LEU A 599 19.21 -5.38 26.21
C LEU A 599 18.14 -4.28 26.30
N VAL A 600 17.28 -4.22 25.28
CA VAL A 600 16.17 -3.25 25.16
C VAL A 600 14.87 -3.85 25.71
N SER A 601 14.64 -5.14 25.49
CA SER A 601 13.39 -5.81 25.89
C SER A 601 13.64 -7.14 26.60
N LEU A 602 13.04 -7.29 27.78
CA LEU A 602 13.00 -8.52 28.57
C LEU A 602 11.56 -8.88 28.94
N GLU A 603 11.00 -9.87 28.27
CA GLU A 603 9.67 -10.39 28.56
C GLU A 603 9.75 -11.65 29.41
N MET A 604 9.20 -11.63 30.62
CA MET A 604 9.11 -12.80 31.52
C MET A 604 7.69 -13.03 32.04
N ALA A 605 6.67 -12.52 31.34
CA ALA A 605 5.27 -12.71 31.68
C ALA A 605 4.91 -14.18 31.93
N GLY A 606 4.20 -14.47 33.01
CA GLY A 606 3.79 -15.84 33.33
C GLY A 606 4.90 -16.77 33.86
N CYS A 607 6.09 -16.27 34.22
CA CYS A 607 7.13 -17.04 34.92
C CYS A 607 6.76 -17.29 36.39
N LYS A 608 5.95 -18.31 36.65
CA LYS A 608 5.35 -18.58 37.98
C LYS A 608 6.37 -18.87 39.09
N ASN A 609 7.56 -19.38 38.76
CA ASN A 609 8.57 -19.79 39.72
C ASN A 609 9.64 -18.72 40.02
N LEU A 610 9.61 -17.59 39.31
CA LEU A 610 10.63 -16.55 39.43
C LEU A 610 10.54 -15.89 40.81
N LYS A 611 11.54 -16.06 41.67
CA LYS A 611 11.50 -15.52 43.04
C LYS A 611 11.91 -14.05 43.08
N THR A 612 13.12 -13.74 42.61
CA THR A 612 13.73 -12.41 42.68
C THR A 612 14.28 -11.99 41.32
N LEU A 613 14.17 -10.71 40.99
CA LEU A 613 14.81 -10.10 39.83
C LEU A 613 15.94 -9.17 40.32
N PRO A 614 17.20 -9.34 39.88
CA PRO A 614 18.29 -8.42 40.20
C PRO A 614 18.12 -7.10 39.42
N PRO A 615 18.90 -6.05 39.76
CA PRO A 615 18.92 -4.82 38.98
C PRO A 615 19.22 -5.12 37.51
N VAL A 616 18.30 -4.70 36.64
CA VAL A 616 18.41 -4.84 35.19
C VAL A 616 19.28 -3.71 34.61
N PRO A 617 19.89 -3.89 33.42
CA PRO A 617 20.66 -2.83 32.78
C PRO A 617 19.77 -1.61 32.45
N ALA A 618 20.35 -0.42 32.49
CA ALA A 618 19.64 0.83 32.21
C ALA A 618 19.13 0.96 30.76
N SER A 619 19.57 0.07 29.87
CA SER A 619 19.13 -0.01 28.48
C SER A 619 17.75 -0.64 28.29
N ILE A 620 17.18 -1.29 29.31
CA ILE A 620 15.87 -1.94 29.18
C ILE A 620 14.78 -0.87 29.08
N GLU A 621 14.11 -0.83 27.94
CA GLU A 621 12.91 -0.02 27.68
C GLU A 621 11.63 -0.81 27.99
N ILE A 622 11.65 -2.13 27.77
CA ILE A 622 10.47 -3.00 27.93
C ILE A 622 10.78 -4.13 28.92
N LEU A 623 10.09 -4.13 30.06
CA LEU A 623 10.16 -5.20 31.07
C LEU A 623 8.76 -5.75 31.38
N ASP A 624 8.39 -6.89 30.81
CA ASP A 624 7.08 -7.51 31.05
C ASP A 624 7.18 -8.63 32.09
N LEU A 625 6.64 -8.42 33.29
CA LEU A 625 6.56 -9.41 34.38
C LEU A 625 5.12 -9.82 34.70
N SER A 626 4.16 -9.49 33.84
CA SER A 626 2.74 -9.66 34.14
C SER A 626 2.39 -11.11 34.55
N LYS A 627 1.55 -11.25 35.60
CA LYS A 627 1.11 -12.51 36.30
C LYS A 627 1.97 -13.04 37.47
N LYS A 628 2.53 -12.17 38.32
CA LYS A 628 3.16 -12.56 39.60
C LYS A 628 2.25 -12.22 40.81
N ARG A 629 1.93 -13.21 41.67
CA ARG A 629 1.51 -12.94 43.06
C ARG A 629 2.78 -12.64 43.85
N VAL A 630 3.04 -11.38 44.16
CA VAL A 630 4.07 -10.97 45.13
C VAL A 630 3.36 -10.47 46.38
N GLU A 631 3.78 -10.97 47.54
CA GLU A 631 3.17 -10.69 48.84
C GLU A 631 3.23 -9.20 49.22
N ALA A 632 2.20 -8.77 49.94
CA ALA A 632 1.63 -7.43 49.91
C ALA A 632 2.31 -6.35 50.80
N SER A 633 3.51 -6.57 51.36
CA SER A 633 4.11 -5.58 52.29
C SER A 633 5.20 -4.71 51.65
N GLU A 634 6.05 -5.25 50.78
CA GLU A 634 7.00 -4.44 50.00
C GLU A 634 6.33 -3.79 48.78
N ALA A 635 5.26 -4.40 48.26
CA ALA A 635 4.47 -3.85 47.17
C ALA A 635 3.75 -2.55 47.56
N GLN A 636 3.45 -2.31 48.84
CA GLN A 636 2.89 -1.02 49.30
C GLN A 636 3.96 0.06 49.43
N MET A 637 5.20 -0.30 49.80
CA MET A 637 6.32 0.64 49.86
C MET A 637 6.85 0.96 48.47
N ILE A 638 6.90 -0.03 47.57
CA ILE A 638 7.13 0.16 46.14
C ILE A 638 5.92 0.83 45.50
N SER A 639 4.67 0.58 45.89
CA SER A 639 3.51 1.32 45.37
C SER A 639 3.50 2.77 45.85
N LYS A 640 4.05 3.05 47.05
CA LYS A 640 4.22 4.41 47.57
C LYS A 640 5.41 5.11 46.95
N ILE A 641 6.55 4.44 46.78
CA ILE A 641 7.71 4.97 46.05
C ILE A 641 7.40 5.08 44.56
N VAL A 642 6.71 4.14 43.94
CA VAL A 642 6.22 4.21 42.56
C VAL A 642 5.06 5.19 42.46
N LYS A 643 4.23 5.45 43.48
CA LYS A 643 3.29 6.58 43.44
C LYS A 643 4.01 7.90 43.57
N ASP A 644 4.95 8.04 44.49
CA ASP A 644 5.69 9.28 44.72
C ASP A 644 6.63 9.57 43.54
N VAL A 645 7.24 8.53 42.97
CA VAL A 645 8.05 8.56 41.75
C VAL A 645 7.18 8.58 40.49
N SER A 646 5.94 8.08 40.44
CA SER A 646 5.01 8.23 39.29
C SER A 646 4.16 9.50 39.38
N ASN A 647 4.23 10.21 40.50
CA ASN A 647 3.74 11.57 40.66
C ASN A 647 4.84 12.60 40.29
N GLU A 648 6.11 12.23 40.42
CA GLU A 648 7.28 13.02 40.01
C GLU A 648 7.89 12.61 38.65
N LEU A 649 7.62 11.38 38.19
CA LEU A 649 7.88 10.90 36.83
C LEU A 649 6.58 10.90 36.04
N PRO A 650 6.68 11.06 34.73
CA PRO A 650 5.50 11.17 33.90
C PRO A 650 4.83 9.80 33.67
N SER A 651 3.50 9.82 33.55
CA SER A 651 2.54 8.71 33.71
C SER A 651 2.88 7.33 33.10
N THR A 652 2.38 6.26 33.73
CA THR A 652 2.45 4.83 33.35
C THR A 652 1.51 4.40 32.21
N ASP A 653 1.00 5.33 31.40
CA ASP A 653 0.11 5.03 30.26
C ASP A 653 0.86 4.61 28.99
N PHE A 654 2.20 4.70 28.96
CA PHE A 654 3.01 4.49 27.74
C PHE A 654 3.36 3.02 27.47
N ASP A 655 3.29 2.11 28.45
CA ASP A 655 3.57 0.67 28.27
C ASP A 655 2.60 -0.05 27.30
N ARG A 656 1.51 0.61 26.94
CA ARG A 656 0.48 0.13 26.00
C ARG A 656 0.59 0.76 24.61
N LEU A 657 1.56 1.64 24.40
CA LEU A 657 1.79 2.29 23.12
C LEU A 657 2.70 1.41 22.27
N VAL A 658 2.49 1.45 20.97
CA VAL A 658 3.18 0.61 19.99
C VAL A 658 3.83 1.55 18.98
N GLY A 659 5.13 1.40 18.76
CA GLY A 659 5.88 2.15 17.74
C GLY A 659 6.23 3.60 18.10
N VAL A 660 5.95 4.05 19.33
CA VAL A 660 6.19 5.44 19.77
C VAL A 660 7.67 5.68 20.10
N GLU A 661 8.40 4.66 20.54
CA GLU A 661 9.80 4.73 20.97
C GLU A 661 10.72 5.18 19.83
N ALA A 662 10.53 4.63 18.63
CA ALA A 662 11.30 5.00 17.44
C ALA A 662 11.10 6.47 17.06
N HIS A 663 9.87 6.98 17.19
CA HIS A 663 9.56 8.39 16.94
C HIS A 663 10.19 9.32 17.97
N VAL A 664 10.11 8.96 19.25
CA VAL A 664 10.71 9.75 20.34
C VAL A 664 12.24 9.77 20.23
N ALA A 665 12.88 8.63 19.97
CA ALA A 665 14.33 8.56 19.77
C ALA A 665 14.79 9.47 18.61
N LYS A 666 14.03 9.49 17.50
CA LYS A 666 14.31 10.39 16.38
C LYS A 666 14.14 11.85 16.78
N LEU A 667 13.08 12.20 17.51
CA LEU A 667 12.85 13.56 18.00
C LEU A 667 13.93 14.03 18.99
N ILE A 668 14.41 13.17 19.88
CA ILE A 668 15.54 13.47 20.79
C ILE A 668 16.79 13.82 19.97
N SER A 669 17.08 13.05 18.91
CA SER A 669 18.20 13.35 18.01
C SER A 669 18.04 14.70 17.27
N MET A 670 16.80 15.08 16.93
CA MET A 670 16.50 16.36 16.28
C MET A 670 16.60 17.53 17.26
N ILE A 671 16.15 17.36 18.49
CA ILE A 671 16.20 18.40 19.53
C ILE A 671 17.65 18.73 19.92
N ARG A 672 18.56 17.76 19.86
CA ARG A 672 19.99 17.88 20.24
C ARG A 672 20.11 18.54 21.62
N LEU A 673 19.84 17.78 22.67
CA LEU A 673 19.79 18.28 24.06
C LEU A 673 21.08 18.98 24.51
N GLU A 674 22.23 18.57 23.97
CA GLU A 674 23.56 19.14 24.23
C GLU A 674 23.83 20.47 23.51
N CYS A 675 22.94 20.91 22.61
CA CYS A 675 23.11 22.15 21.86
C CYS A 675 22.60 23.37 22.65
N ASP A 676 23.45 24.39 22.78
CA ASP A 676 23.15 25.65 23.46
C ASP A 676 22.27 26.63 22.65
N ALA A 677 21.88 26.30 21.42
CA ALA A 677 20.92 27.14 20.68
C ALA A 677 19.48 26.92 21.16
N VAL A 678 18.65 27.97 21.13
CA VAL A 678 17.19 27.82 21.22
C VAL A 678 16.73 27.09 19.96
N LYS A 679 16.20 25.87 20.12
CA LYS A 679 15.81 25.03 18.98
C LYS A 679 14.33 24.76 18.98
N MET A 680 13.69 25.07 17.87
CA MET A 680 12.29 24.72 17.61
C MET A 680 12.24 23.43 16.80
N VAL A 681 11.32 22.52 17.15
CA VAL A 681 11.04 21.29 16.43
C VAL A 681 9.53 21.18 16.22
N GLY A 682 9.11 21.06 14.96
CA GLY A 682 7.71 20.86 14.61
C GLY A 682 7.41 19.37 14.46
N ILE A 683 6.36 18.85 15.10
CA ILE A 683 5.83 17.51 14.88
C ILE A 683 4.57 17.64 14.05
N TRP A 684 4.50 16.95 12.92
CA TRP A 684 3.32 17.06 12.06
C TRP A 684 2.85 15.70 11.54
N GLY A 685 1.56 15.65 11.23
CA GLY A 685 0.87 14.45 10.75
C GLY A 685 -0.65 14.55 10.92
N PRO A 686 -1.41 13.60 10.36
CA PRO A 686 -2.87 13.60 10.39
C PRO A 686 -3.46 13.60 11.81
N ALA A 687 -4.72 14.02 11.93
CA ALA A 687 -5.51 13.78 13.13
C ALA A 687 -5.49 12.29 13.50
N GLY A 688 -5.32 11.98 14.79
CA GLY A 688 -5.37 10.61 15.28
C GLY A 688 -4.13 9.73 15.00
N ILE A 689 -3.08 10.24 14.34
CA ILE A 689 -1.82 9.48 14.13
C ILE A 689 -0.99 9.30 15.42
N GLY A 690 -1.28 10.09 16.46
CA GLY A 690 -0.57 10.01 17.75
C GLY A 690 0.44 11.14 18.01
N LYS A 691 0.32 12.29 17.34
CA LYS A 691 1.17 13.49 17.60
C LYS A 691 1.22 13.87 19.08
N THR A 692 0.06 14.10 19.71
CA THR A 692 -0.09 14.36 21.14
C THR A 692 0.55 13.27 21.99
N THR A 693 0.35 12.00 21.61
CA THR A 693 0.92 10.86 22.33
C THR A 693 2.45 10.86 22.26
N ILE A 694 3.04 11.15 21.10
CA ILE A 694 4.48 11.27 20.90
C ILE A 694 5.03 12.49 21.64
N ALA A 695 4.34 13.63 21.60
CA ALA A 695 4.73 14.85 22.30
C ALA A 695 4.74 14.66 23.82
N LYS A 696 3.73 13.96 24.36
CA LYS A 696 3.71 13.55 25.78
C LYS A 696 4.85 12.58 26.08
N ALA A 697 5.05 11.53 25.28
CA ALA A 697 6.15 10.58 25.48
C ALA A 697 7.52 11.27 25.47
N LEU A 698 7.71 12.22 24.56
CA LEU A 698 8.92 13.03 24.45
C LEU A 698 9.10 13.97 25.65
N TYR A 699 8.05 14.73 26.02
CA TYR A 699 8.05 15.54 27.25
C TYR A 699 8.54 14.71 28.42
N ASN A 700 8.02 13.49 28.51
CA ASN A 700 8.27 12.63 29.63
C ASN A 700 9.73 12.20 29.72
N GLN A 701 10.35 11.90 28.58
CA GLN A 701 11.75 11.47 28.51
C GLN A 701 12.76 12.63 28.66
N VAL A 702 12.47 13.83 28.12
CA VAL A 702 13.47 14.91 28.06
C VAL A 702 13.24 16.05 29.05
N SER A 703 12.08 16.11 29.70
CA SER A 703 11.76 17.25 30.56
C SER A 703 12.73 17.43 31.72
N SER A 704 13.33 16.35 32.25
CA SER A 704 14.33 16.41 33.34
C SER A 704 15.59 17.20 32.98
N ASN A 705 15.88 17.41 31.70
CA ASN A 705 17.02 18.20 31.22
C ASN A 705 16.79 19.72 31.27
N PHE A 706 15.59 20.19 31.63
CA PHE A 706 15.20 21.61 31.59
C PHE A 706 14.75 22.13 32.95
N GLN A 707 15.06 23.40 33.22
CA GLN A 707 14.77 24.08 34.48
C GLN A 707 13.31 24.52 34.57
N LEU A 708 12.77 24.98 33.44
CA LEU A 708 11.35 25.31 33.28
C LEU A 708 10.73 24.42 32.20
N LYS A 709 9.50 23.98 32.42
CA LYS A 709 8.81 23.01 31.57
C LYS A 709 7.37 23.45 31.42
N PHE A 710 6.85 23.45 30.20
CA PHE A 710 5.45 23.79 29.95
C PHE A 710 4.89 22.93 28.84
N TYR A 711 3.71 22.36 29.08
CA TYR A 711 2.95 21.58 28.11
C TYR A 711 1.54 22.17 28.04
N LYS A 712 1.08 22.55 26.84
CA LYS A 712 -0.26 23.12 26.65
C LYS A 712 -0.97 22.47 25.46
N GLU A 713 -2.18 21.97 25.72
CA GLU A 713 -3.14 21.50 24.70
C GLU A 713 -4.04 22.67 24.30
N ILE A 714 -4.14 22.98 22.99
CA ILE A 714 -4.98 24.06 22.45
C ILE A 714 -6.17 23.42 21.70
N PHE A 715 -7.38 23.43 22.29
CA PHE A 715 -8.55 22.70 21.75
C PHE A 715 -9.29 23.43 20.61
N LYS A 716 -9.64 22.70 19.53
CA LYS A 716 -10.69 23.05 18.52
C LYS A 716 -12.04 23.20 19.23
N GLY A 717 -12.68 24.37 19.17
CA GLY A 717 -14.11 24.52 19.52
C GLY A 717 -14.50 25.52 20.60
N LYS A 718 -13.56 26.28 21.18
CA LYS A 718 -13.92 27.39 22.10
C LYS A 718 -13.88 28.79 21.50
N TYR A 719 -13.48 28.93 20.24
CA TYR A 719 -13.27 30.23 19.61
C TYR A 719 -13.92 30.30 18.23
N GLU A 720 -15.24 30.12 18.17
CA GLU A 720 -16.03 30.84 17.18
C GLU A 720 -16.01 32.31 17.61
N VAL A 721 -15.15 33.13 17.00
CA VAL A 721 -15.06 34.54 17.38
C VAL A 721 -15.25 35.42 16.15
N HIS A 722 -16.36 36.16 16.21
CA HIS A 722 -16.61 37.39 15.48
C HIS A 722 -15.34 38.28 15.42
N ASN A 723 -15.16 39.01 14.32
CA ASN A 723 -13.96 39.75 13.93
C ASN A 723 -13.37 40.80 14.93
N LEU A 724 -13.85 40.93 16.18
CA LEU A 724 -13.50 42.01 17.11
C LEU A 724 -12.60 41.65 18.32
N GLU A 725 -12.22 40.38 18.58
CA GLU A 725 -11.34 40.03 19.73
C GLU A 725 -9.93 39.51 19.37
N ARG A 726 -9.40 39.81 18.18
CA ARG A 726 -8.07 39.30 17.74
C ARG A 726 -6.89 39.75 18.61
N TYR A 727 -6.98 40.90 19.28
CA TYR A 727 -5.90 41.45 20.12
C TYR A 727 -5.92 40.92 21.57
N ASP A 728 -7.07 40.41 22.04
CA ASP A 728 -7.25 39.97 23.43
C ASP A 728 -6.79 38.52 23.65
N LEU A 729 -6.90 37.68 22.62
CA LEU A 729 -6.44 36.28 22.66
C LEU A 729 -4.92 36.15 22.78
N GLN A 730 -4.16 36.99 22.08
CA GLN A 730 -2.68 37.00 22.12
C GLN A 730 -2.16 37.36 23.52
N ASN A 731 -2.73 38.38 24.16
CA ASN A 731 -2.35 38.78 25.51
C ASN A 731 -2.75 37.75 26.58
N ARG A 732 -3.86 37.03 26.37
CA ARG A 732 -4.30 35.94 27.26
C ARG A 732 -3.40 34.71 27.15
N LEU A 733 -3.06 34.26 25.93
CA LEU A 733 -2.12 33.15 25.70
C LEU A 733 -0.72 33.47 26.27
N LYS A 734 -0.24 34.71 26.06
CA LYS A 734 1.02 35.18 26.63
C LYS A 734 0.99 35.17 28.17
N LYS A 735 -0.10 35.64 28.79
CA LYS A 735 -0.30 35.57 30.25
C LYS A 735 -0.36 34.13 30.77
N GLU A 736 -1.08 33.24 30.10
CA GLU A 736 -1.21 31.83 30.51
C GLU A 736 0.11 31.06 30.41
N LEU A 737 0.89 31.32 29.35
CA LEU A 737 2.21 30.70 29.17
C LEU A 737 3.19 31.24 30.22
N LEU A 738 3.20 32.55 30.47
CA LEU A 738 4.03 33.16 31.51
C LEU A 738 3.62 32.70 32.92
N SER A 739 2.33 32.49 33.19
CA SER A 739 1.89 31.95 34.47
C SER A 739 2.19 30.46 34.62
N GLY A 740 2.03 29.67 33.54
CA GLY A 740 2.12 28.22 33.58
C GLY A 740 3.55 27.66 33.47
N VAL A 741 4.48 28.36 32.80
CA VAL A 741 5.91 27.97 32.77
C VAL A 741 6.54 28.09 34.17
N LEU A 742 5.96 28.91 35.06
CA LEU A 742 6.48 29.23 36.39
C LEU A 742 5.76 28.49 37.53
N ASP A 743 4.82 27.59 37.22
CA ASP A 743 4.02 26.81 38.17
C ASP A 743 4.80 25.63 38.81
N HIS A 744 6.13 25.75 38.87
CA HIS A 744 6.96 24.83 39.63
C HIS A 744 7.02 25.34 41.09
N ARG A 745 6.25 24.70 41.99
CA ARG A 745 6.17 24.93 43.45
C ARG A 745 5.28 26.08 43.95
N ASP A 746 4.03 26.18 43.48
CA ASP A 746 3.00 27.05 44.10
C ASP A 746 3.38 28.54 44.28
N MET A 747 4.31 29.08 43.50
CA MET A 747 4.66 30.51 43.55
C MET A 747 3.86 31.29 42.51
N LYS A 748 2.79 31.94 42.96
CA LYS A 748 2.07 32.94 42.15
C LYS A 748 2.96 34.15 41.90
N ILE A 749 3.21 34.48 40.64
CA ILE A 749 3.94 35.70 40.27
C ILE A 749 2.96 36.86 40.08
N PRO A 750 3.21 38.06 40.64
CA PRO A 750 2.34 39.22 40.49
C PRO A 750 2.54 40.02 39.18
N ASP A 751 3.69 39.89 38.50
CA ASP A 751 4.10 40.78 37.40
C ASP A 751 4.62 40.02 36.16
N LEU A 752 4.11 40.41 34.97
CA LEU A 752 4.55 39.89 33.66
C LEU A 752 6.03 40.17 33.37
N GLY A 753 6.58 41.28 33.91
CA GLY A 753 7.98 41.65 33.70
C GLY A 753 8.96 40.64 34.32
N GLU A 754 8.65 40.11 35.51
CA GLU A 754 9.49 39.12 36.19
C GLU A 754 9.48 37.77 35.45
N ALA A 755 8.33 37.38 34.89
CA ALA A 755 8.19 36.15 34.12
C ALA A 755 9.03 36.19 32.83
N GLU A 756 9.00 37.31 32.10
CA GLU A 756 9.84 37.51 30.91
C GLU A 756 11.33 37.52 31.26
N GLU A 757 11.71 38.11 32.40
CA GLU A 757 13.11 38.14 32.86
C GLU A 757 13.63 36.74 33.22
N ARG A 758 12.81 35.88 33.84
CA ARG A 758 13.19 34.50 34.17
C ARG A 758 13.37 33.62 32.93
N LEU A 759 12.52 33.78 31.91
CA LEU A 759 12.65 33.08 30.62
C LEU A 759 13.99 33.37 29.91
N LYS A 760 14.56 34.56 30.10
CA LYS A 760 15.89 34.92 29.57
C LYS A 760 17.04 34.23 30.30
N HIS A 761 16.82 33.79 31.55
CA HIS A 761 17.87 33.26 32.44
C HIS A 761 17.77 31.77 32.75
N GLN A 762 16.72 31.06 32.34
CA GLN A 762 16.55 29.61 32.61
C GLN A 762 16.31 28.82 31.32
N ARG A 763 16.84 27.59 31.25
CA ARG A 763 16.60 26.68 30.11
C ARG A 763 15.17 26.14 30.16
N VAL A 764 14.39 26.39 29.11
CA VAL A 764 12.97 26.06 29.04
C VAL A 764 12.71 24.92 28.05
N LEU A 765 11.85 23.97 28.41
CA LEU A 765 11.17 23.07 27.49
C LEU A 765 9.72 23.53 27.32
N LEU A 766 9.36 23.94 26.11
CA LEU A 766 8.03 24.42 25.77
C LEU A 766 7.38 23.47 24.76
N ILE A 767 6.26 22.84 25.11
CA ILE A 767 5.47 22.01 24.20
C ILE A 767 4.10 22.65 23.98
N LEU A 768 3.81 22.96 22.72
CA LEU A 768 2.55 23.51 22.27
C LEU A 768 1.87 22.45 21.38
N ASP A 769 0.75 21.91 21.85
CA ASP A 769 0.05 20.78 21.23
C ASP A 769 -1.22 21.26 20.49
N ASP A 770 -1.34 20.87 19.22
CA ASP A 770 -2.39 21.19 18.25
C ASP A 770 -2.58 22.70 17.99
N VAL A 771 -1.53 23.33 17.47
CA VAL A 771 -1.47 24.80 17.33
C VAL A 771 -1.88 25.31 15.95
N PHE A 772 -2.60 26.43 15.89
CA PHE A 772 -2.92 27.16 14.65
C PHE A 772 -1.98 28.34 14.40
N LEU A 773 -1.91 28.76 13.12
CA LEU A 773 -1.03 29.83 12.63
C LEU A 773 -1.10 31.15 13.42
N HIS A 774 -2.29 31.52 13.89
CA HIS A 774 -2.51 32.77 14.60
C HIS A 774 -1.98 32.75 16.05
N ASP A 775 -1.95 31.58 16.69
CA ASP A 775 -1.54 31.41 18.08
C ASP A 775 -0.01 31.55 18.23
N LEU A 776 0.77 31.00 17.30
CA LEU A 776 2.24 31.06 17.30
C LEU A 776 2.80 32.43 16.94
N LYS A 777 2.12 33.18 16.05
CA LYS A 777 2.53 34.55 15.70
C LYS A 777 2.53 35.47 16.93
N GLY A 778 1.58 35.28 17.86
CA GLY A 778 1.52 36.02 19.12
C GLY A 778 2.57 35.61 20.17
N LEU A 779 3.17 34.42 20.03
CA LEU A 779 4.19 33.89 20.95
C LEU A 779 5.63 34.12 20.45
N ARG A 780 5.79 34.71 19.27
CA ARG A 780 7.11 34.90 18.61
C ARG A 780 8.09 35.68 19.47
N ASP A 781 7.64 36.77 20.09
CA ASP A 781 8.49 37.63 20.93
C ASP A 781 8.94 36.89 22.20
N VAL A 782 8.08 36.04 22.76
CA VAL A 782 8.40 35.21 23.93
C VAL A 782 9.43 34.14 23.58
N ILE A 783 9.27 33.49 22.43
CA ILE A 783 10.20 32.45 21.96
C ILE A 783 11.58 33.05 21.64
N GLN A 784 11.64 34.25 21.05
CA GLN A 784 12.90 34.96 20.80
C GLN A 784 13.61 35.39 22.09
N GLY A 785 12.85 35.62 23.16
CA GLY A 785 13.37 35.97 24.49
C GLY A 785 13.86 34.79 25.34
N LEU A 786 13.77 33.54 24.86
CA LEU A 786 14.19 32.36 25.63
C LEU A 786 15.72 32.27 25.77
N ARG A 787 16.18 31.79 26.93
CA ARG A 787 17.61 31.50 27.15
C ARG A 787 18.16 30.48 26.15
N TYR A 788 19.39 30.70 25.71
CA TYR A 788 20.22 29.69 25.04
C TYR A 788 20.15 28.32 25.73
N GLY A 789 19.89 27.28 24.93
CA GLY A 789 19.73 25.90 25.35
C GLY A 789 18.27 25.49 25.55
N SER A 790 17.30 26.41 25.45
CA SER A 790 15.86 26.12 25.51
C SER A 790 15.37 25.38 24.26
N LYS A 791 14.31 24.58 24.38
CA LYS A 791 13.73 23.81 23.28
C LYS A 791 12.22 24.03 23.21
N VAL A 792 11.72 24.24 22.00
CA VAL A 792 10.30 24.44 21.73
C VAL A 792 9.82 23.34 20.79
N ILE A 793 8.78 22.61 21.19
CA ILE A 793 8.13 21.57 20.40
C ILE A 793 6.73 22.06 20.05
N VAL A 794 6.38 22.00 18.79
CA VAL A 794 5.06 22.42 18.30
C VAL A 794 4.45 21.25 17.56
N THR A 795 3.25 20.81 17.92
CA THR A 795 2.50 19.84 17.13
C THR A 795 1.45 20.56 16.26
N SER A 796 1.30 20.12 15.03
CA SER A 796 0.27 20.64 14.13
C SER A 796 -0.19 19.57 13.13
N GLU A 797 -1.40 19.69 12.63
CA GLU A 797 -1.92 18.89 11.52
C GLU A 797 -1.43 19.38 10.17
N ASP A 798 -0.98 20.64 10.10
CA ASP A 798 -0.61 21.32 8.87
C ASP A 798 0.86 21.75 8.90
N ILE A 799 1.63 21.30 7.91
CA ILE A 799 3.04 21.66 7.77
C ILE A 799 3.23 23.14 7.39
N ASP A 800 2.27 23.75 6.71
CA ASP A 800 2.36 25.15 6.31
C ASP A 800 2.26 26.08 7.51
N THR A 801 1.38 25.75 8.46
CA THR A 801 1.33 26.39 9.78
C THR A 801 2.69 26.40 10.48
N LEU A 802 3.46 25.30 10.43
CA LEU A 802 4.80 25.23 11.04
C LEU A 802 5.83 26.07 10.25
N ARG A 803 5.77 26.04 8.91
CA ARG A 803 6.69 26.78 8.02
C ARG A 803 6.52 28.29 8.16
N GLU A 804 5.27 28.77 8.17
CA GLU A 804 4.96 30.18 8.38
C GLU A 804 5.38 30.69 9.77
N CYS A 805 5.57 29.78 10.72
CA CYS A 805 6.11 30.09 12.06
C CYS A 805 7.64 30.07 12.12
N GLY A 806 8.33 29.86 10.99
CA GLY A 806 9.80 29.85 10.92
C GLY A 806 10.44 28.52 11.30
N ILE A 807 9.67 27.43 11.40
CA ILE A 807 10.21 26.07 11.57
C ILE A 807 10.50 25.50 10.17
N HIS A 808 11.78 25.43 9.82
CA HIS A 808 12.22 24.98 8.50
C HIS A 808 12.22 23.45 8.37
N GLN A 809 12.34 22.95 7.14
CA GLN A 809 12.20 21.52 6.82
C GLN A 809 13.17 20.58 7.57
N ASN A 810 14.33 21.09 7.99
CA ASN A 810 15.31 20.35 8.81
C ASN A 810 14.98 20.31 10.32
N GLN A 811 13.92 21.01 10.73
CA GLN A 811 13.39 21.09 12.09
C GLN A 811 11.98 20.50 12.20
N THR A 812 11.39 20.04 11.10
CA THR A 812 10.09 19.37 11.08
C THR A 812 10.25 17.85 11.07
N TYR A 813 9.50 17.16 11.94
CA TYR A 813 9.42 15.72 12.04
C TYR A 813 8.01 15.25 11.62
N ARG A 814 7.95 14.45 10.57
CA ARG A 814 6.71 13.79 10.14
C ARG A 814 6.52 12.51 10.93
N VAL A 815 5.38 12.36 11.59
CA VAL A 815 5.02 11.10 12.25
C VAL A 815 4.76 10.05 11.17
N ALA A 816 5.51 8.94 11.20
CA ALA A 816 5.29 7.83 10.29
C ALA A 816 4.13 6.96 10.78
N PHE A 817 3.44 6.32 9.84
CA PHE A 817 2.37 5.38 10.16
C PHE A 817 2.92 4.07 10.74
N PRO A 818 2.15 3.38 11.60
CA PRO A 818 2.53 2.08 12.11
C PRO A 818 2.63 1.06 10.98
N SER A 819 3.65 0.20 11.05
CA SER A 819 3.80 -0.99 10.20
C SER A 819 2.64 -1.97 10.39
N SER A 820 2.45 -2.90 9.45
CA SER A 820 1.39 -3.91 9.54
C SER A 820 1.46 -4.74 10.84
N GLU A 821 2.67 -4.96 11.38
CA GLU A 821 2.85 -5.64 12.66
C GLU A 821 2.40 -4.76 13.84
N GLU A 822 2.74 -3.47 13.83
CA GLU A 822 2.33 -2.49 14.85
C GLU A 822 0.81 -2.25 14.81
N VAL A 823 0.20 -2.23 13.63
CA VAL A 823 -1.25 -2.13 13.41
C VAL A 823 -1.99 -3.29 14.08
N LEU A 824 -1.51 -4.52 13.90
CA LEU A 824 -2.07 -5.71 14.56
C LEU A 824 -1.87 -5.67 16.09
N GLN A 825 -0.74 -5.14 16.56
CA GLN A 825 -0.48 -4.96 18.00
C GLN A 825 -1.40 -3.91 18.63
N ILE A 826 -1.65 -2.77 17.96
CA ILE A 826 -2.52 -1.69 18.45
C ILE A 826 -3.96 -2.20 18.62
N ILE A 827 -4.52 -2.88 17.62
CA ILE A 827 -5.87 -3.43 17.72
C ILE A 827 -5.93 -4.54 18.77
N SER A 828 -4.87 -5.36 18.87
CA SER A 828 -4.80 -6.44 19.85
C SER A 828 -4.75 -5.93 21.28
N TYR A 829 -3.96 -4.89 21.57
CA TYR A 829 -3.95 -4.26 22.88
C TYR A 829 -5.30 -3.64 23.22
N SER A 830 -5.95 -3.04 22.23
CA SER A 830 -7.25 -2.38 22.42
C SER A 830 -8.37 -3.40 22.67
N ALA A 831 -8.38 -4.51 21.93
CA ALA A 831 -9.39 -5.56 22.04
C ALA A 831 -9.15 -6.58 23.16
N PHE A 832 -7.90 -6.97 23.39
CA PHE A 832 -7.56 -8.11 24.25
C PHE A 832 -6.65 -7.72 25.42
N GLY A 833 -6.13 -6.49 25.46
CA GLY A 833 -5.22 -6.04 26.51
C GLY A 833 -3.82 -6.68 26.45
N GLN A 834 -3.45 -7.27 25.30
CA GLN A 834 -2.19 -7.97 25.09
C GLN A 834 -1.63 -7.70 23.68
N ARG A 835 -0.31 -7.88 23.51
CA ARG A 835 0.42 -7.58 22.25
C ARG A 835 -0.12 -8.30 21.02
N PHE A 836 -0.58 -9.54 21.16
CA PHE A 836 -1.04 -10.34 20.03
C PHE A 836 -2.43 -10.93 20.31
N PRO A 837 -3.31 -11.01 19.30
CA PRO A 837 -4.65 -11.53 19.51
C PRO A 837 -4.57 -13.03 19.83
N PRO A 838 -5.54 -13.59 20.57
CA PRO A 838 -5.62 -15.04 20.78
C PRO A 838 -5.70 -15.77 19.43
N ARG A 839 -5.10 -16.96 19.30
CA ARG A 839 -5.00 -17.71 18.03
C ARG A 839 -6.35 -17.86 17.31
N SER A 840 -7.44 -18.06 18.05
CA SER A 840 -8.79 -18.22 17.49
C SER A 840 -9.40 -16.94 16.90
N TYR A 841 -8.82 -15.76 17.21
CA TYR A 841 -9.23 -14.44 16.74
C TYR A 841 -8.21 -13.81 15.78
N LEU A 842 -7.07 -14.47 15.53
CA LEU A 842 -5.95 -13.88 14.79
C LEU A 842 -6.35 -13.44 13.37
N GLU A 843 -6.99 -14.32 12.60
CA GLU A 843 -7.46 -13.99 11.24
C GLU A 843 -8.46 -12.84 11.24
N HIS A 844 -9.34 -12.80 12.23
CA HIS A 844 -10.40 -11.80 12.30
C HIS A 844 -9.82 -10.45 12.75
N ALA A 845 -8.88 -10.47 13.68
CA ALA A 845 -8.13 -9.29 14.10
C ALA A 845 -7.24 -8.75 12.98
N ASP A 846 -6.60 -9.61 12.19
CA ASP A 846 -5.82 -9.21 11.02
C ASP A 846 -6.70 -8.61 9.91
N GLU A 847 -7.86 -9.19 9.64
CA GLU A 847 -8.82 -8.61 8.69
C GLU A 847 -9.37 -7.25 9.16
N VAL A 848 -9.77 -7.12 10.43
CA VAL A 848 -10.19 -5.81 10.96
C VAL A 848 -9.02 -4.82 10.93
N ALA A 849 -7.80 -5.27 11.25
CA ALA A 849 -6.62 -4.41 11.23
C ALA A 849 -6.29 -3.91 9.81
N LYS A 850 -6.44 -4.75 8.79
CA LYS A 850 -6.26 -4.39 7.37
C LYS A 850 -7.31 -3.39 6.89
N LEU A 851 -8.56 -3.53 7.33
CA LEU A 851 -9.62 -2.58 6.98
C LEU A 851 -9.36 -1.20 7.60
N VAL A 852 -8.81 -1.15 8.82
CA VAL A 852 -8.65 0.08 9.62
C VAL A 852 -7.28 0.74 9.52
N SER A 853 -6.30 0.04 8.94
CA SER A 853 -4.99 0.58 8.62
C SER A 853 -5.10 1.88 7.80
N PRO A 854 -4.12 2.79 7.83
CA PRO A 854 -3.00 2.86 8.76
C PRO A 854 -3.34 3.66 10.04
N PHE A 855 -4.60 3.99 10.34
CA PHE A 855 -4.97 4.98 11.38
C PHE A 855 -4.96 4.42 12.83
N PRO A 856 -4.00 4.83 13.70
CA PRO A 856 -3.87 4.29 15.06
C PRO A 856 -5.08 4.54 15.96
N LEU A 857 -5.69 5.73 15.88
CA LEU A 857 -6.88 6.06 16.69
C LEU A 857 -8.10 5.20 16.28
N GLY A 858 -8.29 4.99 14.98
CA GLY A 858 -9.36 4.11 14.48
C GLY A 858 -9.20 2.67 14.96
N LEU A 859 -7.97 2.15 14.92
CA LEU A 859 -7.64 0.82 15.44
C LEU A 859 -7.93 0.71 16.95
N ARG A 860 -7.69 1.79 17.73
CA ARG A 860 -8.00 1.82 19.16
C ARG A 860 -9.50 1.86 19.45
N VAL A 861 -10.26 2.64 18.68
CA VAL A 861 -11.73 2.75 18.82
C VAL A 861 -12.38 1.41 18.50
N ILE A 862 -12.08 0.84 17.34
CA ILE A 862 -12.65 -0.44 16.89
C ILE A 862 -12.17 -1.59 17.77
N GLY A 863 -10.88 -1.63 18.13
CA GLY A 863 -10.39 -2.62 19.08
C GLY A 863 -11.11 -2.53 20.43
N SER A 864 -11.36 -1.32 20.94
CA SER A 864 -12.09 -1.14 22.22
C SER A 864 -13.56 -1.56 22.12
N SER A 865 -14.23 -1.31 20.99
CA SER A 865 -15.62 -1.73 20.79
C SER A 865 -15.76 -3.25 20.61
N LEU A 866 -14.68 -3.94 20.23
CA LEU A 866 -14.59 -5.40 20.10
C LEU A 866 -14.11 -6.11 21.37
N ARG A 867 -13.75 -5.36 22.42
CA ARG A 867 -13.26 -5.91 23.69
C ARG A 867 -14.32 -6.76 24.38
N GLY A 868 -13.96 -8.01 24.70
CA GLY A 868 -14.84 -8.94 25.42
C GLY A 868 -15.91 -9.62 24.56
N LYS A 869 -15.97 -9.36 23.25
CA LYS A 869 -16.92 -10.00 22.33
C LYS A 869 -16.50 -11.42 21.93
N SER A 870 -17.48 -12.26 21.67
CA SER A 870 -17.31 -13.63 21.16
C SER A 870 -16.85 -13.65 19.70
N LYS A 871 -16.37 -14.81 19.22
CA LYS A 871 -15.87 -14.94 17.84
C LYS A 871 -16.96 -14.67 16.79
N ASP A 872 -18.19 -15.12 17.03
CA ASP A 872 -19.30 -14.89 16.10
C ASP A 872 -19.71 -13.41 16.04
N GLU A 873 -19.61 -12.70 17.17
CA GLU A 873 -19.80 -11.25 17.22
C GLU A 873 -18.69 -10.49 16.51
N TRP A 874 -17.45 -11.01 16.53
CA TRP A 874 -16.34 -10.49 15.72
C TRP A 874 -16.58 -10.68 14.22
N ILE A 875 -17.05 -11.86 13.79
CA ILE A 875 -17.44 -12.13 12.40
C ILE A 875 -18.55 -11.18 11.96
N THR A 876 -19.56 -10.99 12.82
CA THR A 876 -20.69 -10.10 12.54
C THR A 876 -20.24 -8.64 12.46
N ALA A 877 -19.35 -8.20 13.37
CA ALA A 877 -18.79 -6.85 13.32
C ALA A 877 -17.91 -6.63 12.09
N LEU A 878 -17.12 -7.64 11.69
CA LEU A 878 -16.31 -7.61 10.47
C LEU A 878 -17.17 -7.56 9.20
N ALA A 879 -18.27 -8.32 9.17
CA ALA A 879 -19.23 -8.25 8.06
C ALA A 879 -19.88 -6.86 7.96
N LYS A 880 -20.21 -6.23 9.10
CA LYS A 880 -20.71 -4.84 9.16
C LYS A 880 -19.67 -3.81 8.74
N LEU A 881 -18.41 -4.00 9.14
CA LEU A 881 -17.27 -3.18 8.71
C LEU A 881 -17.07 -3.24 7.18
N LYS A 882 -17.31 -4.40 6.55
CA LYS A 882 -17.19 -4.60 5.10
C LYS A 882 -18.37 -4.06 4.28
N THR A 883 -19.54 -3.86 4.90
CA THR A 883 -20.76 -3.40 4.22
C THR A 883 -21.11 -1.94 4.50
N CYS A 884 -20.30 -1.23 5.29
CA CYS A 884 -20.34 0.21 5.60
C CYS A 884 -21.70 0.79 6.07
N HIS A 885 -22.69 -0.01 6.42
CA HIS A 885 -23.99 0.50 6.87
C HIS A 885 -24.10 0.60 8.41
N GLY A 886 -24.05 1.84 8.91
CA GLY A 886 -24.64 2.25 10.19
C GLY A 886 -23.83 1.99 11.47
N ASP A 887 -22.53 1.70 11.39
CA ASP A 887 -21.69 1.52 12.58
C ASP A 887 -21.09 2.85 13.06
N LYS A 888 -21.61 3.37 14.18
CA LYS A 888 -21.21 4.65 14.77
C LYS A 888 -19.73 4.70 15.15
N ASP A 889 -19.09 3.57 15.46
CA ASP A 889 -17.70 3.56 15.92
C ASP A 889 -16.71 3.74 14.77
N VAL A 890 -17.05 3.19 13.59
CA VAL A 890 -16.29 3.34 12.33
C VAL A 890 -16.45 4.75 11.78
N GLU A 891 -17.69 5.23 11.78
CA GLU A 891 -18.01 6.60 11.39
C GLU A 891 -17.29 7.61 12.30
N THR A 892 -17.19 7.35 13.61
CA THR A 892 -16.46 8.21 14.56
C THR A 892 -14.95 8.20 14.29
N ALA A 893 -14.37 7.05 13.91
CA ALA A 893 -12.95 6.94 13.58
C ALA A 893 -12.59 7.70 12.28
N ILE A 894 -13.39 7.57 11.22
CA ILE A 894 -13.20 8.29 9.94
C ILE A 894 -13.48 9.79 10.12
N ARG A 895 -14.55 10.13 10.84
CA ARG A 895 -14.94 11.52 11.11
C ARG A 895 -13.84 12.29 11.83
N PHE A 896 -13.19 11.69 12.83
CA PHE A 896 -12.09 12.34 13.55
C PHE A 896 -10.88 12.62 12.64
N ALA A 897 -10.56 11.68 11.74
CA ALA A 897 -9.49 11.87 10.77
C ALA A 897 -9.86 12.97 9.74
N TYR A 898 -11.10 12.96 9.24
CA TYR A 898 -11.63 13.91 8.27
C TYR A 898 -11.79 15.33 8.84
N GLU A 899 -12.21 15.47 10.09
CA GLU A 899 -12.33 16.77 10.79
C GLU A 899 -10.96 17.46 11.03
N GLY A 900 -9.88 16.68 10.99
CA GLY A 900 -8.49 17.15 11.03
C GLY A 900 -8.03 17.91 9.79
N LEU A 901 -8.70 17.71 8.65
CA LEU A 901 -8.31 18.32 7.38
C LEU A 901 -8.73 19.80 7.31
N SER A 902 -7.89 20.64 6.70
CA SER A 902 -8.27 22.01 6.34
C SER A 902 -9.39 22.00 5.29
N ASP A 903 -10.16 23.08 5.17
CA ASP A 903 -11.27 23.11 4.20
C ASP A 903 -10.79 22.90 2.76
N LYS A 904 -9.55 23.32 2.43
CA LYS A 904 -8.91 23.05 1.13
C LYS A 904 -8.55 21.58 0.97
N GLN A 905 -8.04 20.93 2.02
CA GLN A 905 -7.73 19.49 2.02
C GLN A 905 -8.97 18.61 1.99
N LYS A 906 -10.05 18.99 2.70
CA LYS A 906 -11.37 18.34 2.61
C LYS A 906 -11.92 18.44 1.19
N THR A 907 -11.85 19.64 0.60
CA THR A 907 -12.24 19.87 -0.79
C THR A 907 -11.41 19.00 -1.74
N LEU A 908 -10.09 18.92 -1.55
CA LEU A 908 -9.22 18.08 -2.36
C LEU A 908 -9.47 16.58 -2.16
N LEU A 909 -9.65 16.13 -0.92
CA LEU A 909 -9.95 14.72 -0.63
C LEU A 909 -11.26 14.33 -1.28
N TYR A 910 -12.27 15.20 -1.20
CA TYR A 910 -13.55 15.05 -1.88
C TYR A 910 -13.36 14.97 -3.41
N LEU A 911 -12.57 15.87 -4.01
CA LEU A 911 -12.23 15.84 -5.45
C LEU A 911 -11.46 14.57 -5.84
N LEU A 912 -10.62 14.03 -4.95
CA LEU A 912 -9.87 12.81 -5.19
C LEU A 912 -10.73 11.54 -5.06
N THR A 913 -11.70 11.50 -4.15
CA THR A 913 -12.69 10.41 -4.07
C THR A 913 -13.68 10.47 -5.24
N ASP A 914 -14.05 11.70 -5.63
CA ASP A 914 -15.24 11.97 -6.43
C ASP A 914 -14.94 12.29 -7.90
N SER A 915 -13.70 12.63 -8.27
CA SER A 915 -13.32 12.98 -9.64
C SER A 915 -12.17 12.13 -10.16
N ILE A 916 -11.22 11.77 -9.31
CA ILE A 916 -10.03 11.00 -9.67
C ILE A 916 -10.28 9.53 -9.34
N SER A 917 -10.08 8.62 -10.28
CA SER A 917 -10.24 7.19 -9.99
C SER A 917 -9.05 6.70 -9.14
N SER A 918 -9.31 5.90 -8.08
CA SER A 918 -8.21 5.25 -7.33
C SER A 918 -7.33 4.49 -8.34
N GLY A 919 -6.09 4.96 -8.53
CA GLY A 919 -5.20 4.49 -9.59
C GLY A 919 -4.90 5.51 -10.71
N GLU A 920 -5.33 6.77 -10.60
CA GLU A 920 -5.05 7.84 -11.57
C GLU A 920 -3.77 8.62 -11.23
N ASN A 921 -3.06 9.10 -12.26
CA ASN A 921 -1.74 9.71 -12.09
C ASN A 921 -1.82 11.08 -11.39
N VAL A 922 -0.95 11.33 -10.41
CA VAL A 922 -0.72 12.56 -9.65
C VAL A 922 -0.50 13.75 -10.57
N ASN A 923 0.24 13.61 -11.67
CA ASN A 923 0.42 14.73 -12.61
C ASN A 923 -0.88 15.05 -13.36
N ASN A 924 -1.71 14.04 -13.66
CA ASN A 924 -3.03 14.25 -14.21
C ASN A 924 -3.98 14.82 -13.15
N ALA A 925 -3.90 14.36 -11.91
CA ALA A 925 -4.66 14.92 -10.79
C ALA A 925 -4.30 16.39 -10.55
N ILE A 926 -2.99 16.73 -10.53
CA ILE A 926 -2.47 18.09 -10.42
C ILE A 926 -2.92 18.93 -11.61
N PHE A 927 -2.83 18.40 -12.84
CA PHE A 927 -3.26 19.08 -14.05
C PHE A 927 -4.78 19.33 -14.06
N SER A 928 -5.57 18.35 -13.63
CA SER A 928 -7.03 18.44 -13.47
C SER A 928 -7.43 19.44 -12.38
N LEU A 929 -6.60 19.63 -11.37
CA LEU A 929 -6.81 20.60 -10.28
C LEU A 929 -6.13 21.96 -10.55
N SER A 930 -5.31 22.08 -11.60
CA SER A 930 -4.48 23.26 -11.90
C SER A 930 -5.26 24.51 -12.33
N GLN A 931 -6.57 24.39 -12.60
CA GLN A 931 -7.45 25.53 -12.91
C GLN A 931 -7.96 26.26 -11.66
N SER A 932 -7.61 25.79 -10.46
CA SER A 932 -8.08 26.37 -9.20
C SER A 932 -6.97 27.14 -8.48
N ASP A 933 -7.34 28.22 -7.78
CA ASP A 933 -6.47 29.27 -7.17
C ASP A 933 -5.55 28.77 -6.01
N TRP A 934 -5.25 27.48 -5.97
CA TRP A 934 -4.52 26.81 -4.90
C TRP A 934 -3.61 25.70 -5.45
N ASP A 935 -2.49 25.46 -4.75
CA ASP A 935 -1.41 24.56 -5.18
C ASP A 935 -1.83 23.07 -5.02
N ALA A 936 -2.31 22.49 -6.11
CA ALA A 936 -2.82 21.13 -6.17
C ALA A 936 -1.75 20.06 -5.92
N GLU A 937 -0.53 20.30 -6.41
CA GLU A 937 0.63 19.43 -6.17
C GLU A 937 0.94 19.36 -4.69
N LYS A 938 1.01 20.52 -4.04
CA LYS A 938 1.22 20.60 -2.61
C LYS A 938 0.09 19.97 -1.80
N GLY A 939 -1.16 20.15 -2.20
CA GLY A 939 -2.29 19.53 -1.50
C GLY A 939 -2.34 18.02 -1.66
N ILE A 940 -2.08 17.48 -2.86
CA ILE A 940 -2.02 16.03 -3.10
C ILE A 940 -0.87 15.42 -2.32
N GLN A 941 0.30 16.05 -2.37
CA GLN A 941 1.44 15.62 -1.57
C GLN A 941 1.11 15.67 -0.07
N THR A 942 0.37 16.68 0.39
CA THR A 942 -0.06 16.78 1.79
C THR A 942 -1.03 15.66 2.17
N LEU A 943 -2.02 15.35 1.33
CA LEU A 943 -2.97 14.24 1.56
C LEU A 943 -2.27 12.87 1.54
N ALA A 944 -1.27 12.71 0.67
CA ALA A 944 -0.42 11.53 0.64
C ALA A 944 0.48 11.44 1.87
N ASP A 945 0.94 12.60 2.33
CA ASP A 945 1.78 12.68 3.50
C ASP A 945 1.03 12.32 4.79
N ILE A 946 -0.26 12.56 4.82
CA ILE A 946 -1.17 12.16 5.89
C ILE A 946 -1.90 10.81 5.62
N ALA A 947 -1.43 10.04 4.63
CA ALA A 947 -1.93 8.72 4.20
C ALA A 947 -3.46 8.54 4.07
N PHE A 948 -4.19 9.64 3.83
CA PHE A 948 -5.56 9.57 3.30
C PHE A 948 -5.56 9.04 1.87
N ILE A 949 -4.47 9.30 1.16
CA ILE A 949 -4.16 8.71 -0.13
C ILE A 949 -2.74 8.14 -0.09
N THR A 950 -2.44 7.21 -0.99
CA THR A 950 -1.11 6.69 -1.23
C THR A 950 -0.73 7.01 -2.66
N ILE A 951 0.39 7.68 -2.86
CA ILE A 951 0.94 7.88 -4.20
C ILE A 951 1.86 6.69 -4.49
N SER A 952 1.44 5.83 -5.42
CA SER A 952 2.26 4.71 -5.89
C SER A 952 3.53 5.21 -6.60
N GLY A 953 4.53 4.34 -6.75
CA GLY A 953 5.80 4.68 -7.44
C GLY A 953 5.64 5.11 -8.91
N GLU A 954 4.55 4.70 -9.56
CA GLU A 954 4.13 5.14 -10.91
C GLU A 954 3.45 6.52 -10.91
N GLY A 955 3.43 7.18 -9.76
CA GLY A 955 2.79 8.46 -9.53
C GLY A 955 1.27 8.36 -9.55
N ARG A 956 0.62 7.24 -9.19
CA ARG A 956 -0.86 7.15 -9.13
C ARG A 956 -1.41 7.31 -7.71
N ILE A 957 -2.53 8.00 -7.57
CA ILE A 957 -3.22 8.23 -6.30
C ILE A 957 -4.15 7.06 -5.99
N LEU A 958 -3.86 6.34 -4.92
CA LEU A 958 -4.68 5.24 -4.38
C LEU A 958 -5.32 5.71 -3.08
N MET A 959 -6.61 5.49 -2.90
CA MET A 959 -7.29 5.82 -1.64
C MET A 959 -7.40 4.59 -0.75
N HIS A 960 -7.25 4.78 0.55
CA HIS A 960 -7.48 3.69 1.50
C HIS A 960 -8.97 3.29 1.49
N TYR A 961 -9.28 2.05 1.89
CA TYR A 961 -10.63 1.48 1.83
C TYR A 961 -11.65 2.18 2.77
N LEU A 962 -11.17 2.79 3.86
CA LEU A 962 -11.93 3.67 4.76
C LEU A 962 -11.64 5.13 4.38
#